data_AF-A0A229VY12-F1
#
_entry.id   AF-A0A229VY12-F1
#
_cell.length_a   1.000
_cell.length_b   1.000
_cell.length_c   1.000
_cell.angle_alpha   90.00
_cell.angle_beta   90.00
_cell.angle_gamma   90.00
#
_symmetry.space_group_name_H-M   'P 1'
#
loop_
_entity.id
_entity.type
_entity.pdbx_description
1 polymer ?
#
loop_
_entity_poly.entity_id
_entity_poly.type
_entity_poly.pdbx_seq_one_letter_code
_entity_poly.pdbx_strand_id
1 'polypeptide(L)'
;MPVGGVAPVVAGPGRLISGFADERSGQIAFYGLFLGSVDSGLTVDDVLRDNTDGVVRGNLLEFKLSIPDLNVVVSQCVKYLSAERLKGRPVPANIILIDLIAEVAYVYGSKRYMELVERVYSGAASKNNDGFVAGPFRERLDYGSSDLDRQRLIDVMRTNDYERIHLDANCIVGWGREYYRLNPAARKDAFLGDEGEIRNPDTFRDYIYPYEGPTNVEFQYLMDKLNDDLSKKNLGAFYTPKCYADKSLELLREAIKRVPEGNDYVIIDRCAGTGNLEKGMTDEELSHCVLSTIEFYEYKVLVELLGARTRAIIPPVASRSVFVAGGNVRGANAMSRSYLENEVVMRYVRDPKCTIIMYENPPFSEATSVDHQSKGKSGTATWRNDYVVKEMKKAISGTDISIQAAQDLGNSFIWSAFHYYLRQPTDSYVVYSPVKYWKAQNLISKRFIDGYGFNRRWFHTNIDACIMVALWSNEDSDMDGFTINGYDYDERNDCLKPAVPLEVKRLHSRVTDYYDKRPIPEADRRGVLAGLNGYETTSRKPSGKPAKGEDLLGYMAVYGAGFDNPELHSSLLTAGRYDGHGFYLHRDNYLEKLPLFCASRFISYNRGWTERGLIMKSADGKDQFERDVRSGKLDQWLLKCLLFTCLERQNHMVTFTGSDGEEYRNELTLDTTNGPTIAATDIARLQTGPDEAALLLQWDQLLEAAKATREYDPAITYGVYQIGTEIDTSRKDPITGKTIYNNVPVHSAMKALKPLLRDYYNTEIAPVLRKYEYIK
;
A
#
# COMPACT_ATOMS: atom_id res chain seq x y z
N MET A 1 -0.06 -39.91 -32.86
CA MET A 1 -0.09 -41.06 -31.93
C MET A 1 -0.70 -40.58 -30.62
N PRO A 2 -1.73 -41.23 -30.09
CA PRO A 2 -2.32 -40.80 -28.82
C PRO A 2 -1.39 -41.25 -27.68
N VAL A 3 -0.95 -40.30 -26.86
CA VAL A 3 -0.27 -40.60 -25.58
C VAL A 3 -1.37 -40.92 -24.58
N GLY A 4 -1.32 -42.15 -24.05
CA GLY A 4 -2.40 -42.79 -23.32
C GLY A 4 -2.81 -42.05 -22.05
N GLY A 5 -4.12 -42.05 -21.80
CA GLY A 5 -4.68 -41.78 -20.48
C GLY A 5 -4.29 -42.90 -19.52
N VAL A 6 -3.77 -42.51 -18.37
CA VAL A 6 -3.62 -43.42 -17.22
C VAL A 6 -4.99 -43.50 -16.55
N ALA A 7 -5.65 -44.64 -16.68
CA ALA A 7 -6.82 -44.99 -15.89
C ALA A 7 -6.42 -45.13 -14.41
N PRO A 8 -7.31 -44.83 -13.45
CA PRO A 8 -7.03 -45.03 -12.04
C PRO A 8 -6.80 -46.51 -11.76
N VAL A 9 -5.72 -46.84 -11.07
CA VAL A 9 -5.45 -48.19 -10.58
C VAL A 9 -6.43 -48.45 -9.43
N VAL A 10 -7.51 -49.19 -9.73
CA VAL A 10 -8.38 -49.78 -8.72
C VAL A 10 -7.64 -50.96 -8.11
N ALA A 11 -7.18 -50.82 -6.87
CA ALA A 11 -6.82 -51.98 -6.06
C ALA A 11 -8.11 -52.73 -5.66
N GLY A 12 -8.06 -54.07 -5.62
CA GLY A 12 -9.21 -54.94 -5.35
C GLY A 12 -9.91 -54.70 -4.00
N PRO A 13 -10.98 -55.46 -3.70
CA PRO A 13 -11.93 -55.11 -2.66
C PRO A 13 -11.27 -55.15 -1.29
N GLY A 14 -11.15 -53.98 -0.63
CA GLY A 14 -10.80 -53.87 0.78
C GLY A 14 -9.68 -52.89 1.17
N ARG A 15 -9.03 -52.20 0.24
CA ARG A 15 -8.16 -51.03 0.54
C ARG A 15 -8.34 -49.98 -0.54
N LEU A 16 -8.73 -48.76 -0.13
CA LEU A 16 -9.11 -47.72 -1.07
C LEU A 16 -7.89 -47.01 -1.67
N ILE A 17 -6.76 -46.95 -0.95
CA ILE A 17 -5.61 -46.19 -1.40
C ILE A 17 -4.31 -46.70 -0.78
N SER A 18 -3.32 -47.09 -1.59
CA SER A 18 -1.94 -47.25 -1.10
C SER A 18 -0.96 -46.57 -2.05
N GLY A 19 -0.08 -45.72 -1.51
CA GLY A 19 1.10 -45.21 -2.20
C GLY A 19 0.96 -43.80 -2.80
N PHE A 20 0.54 -42.81 -2.00
CA PHE A 20 0.67 -41.41 -2.40
C PHE A 20 2.14 -40.96 -2.40
N ALA A 21 2.57 -40.28 -3.46
CA ALA A 21 3.92 -39.73 -3.55
C ALA A 21 4.12 -38.50 -2.65
N ASP A 22 3.03 -37.77 -2.38
CA ASP A 22 3.00 -36.58 -1.53
C ASP A 22 1.59 -36.36 -0.92
N GLU A 23 1.52 -35.60 0.18
CA GLU A 23 0.28 -35.30 0.95
C GLU A 23 -0.83 -34.70 0.09
N ARG A 24 -0.44 -33.83 -0.84
CA ARG A 24 -1.35 -33.12 -1.73
C ARG A 24 -2.07 -34.07 -2.68
N SER A 25 -1.35 -35.02 -3.27
CA SER A 25 -1.95 -36.04 -4.13
C SER A 25 -3.01 -36.86 -3.38
N GLY A 26 -2.78 -37.12 -2.09
CA GLY A 26 -3.75 -37.84 -1.26
C GLY A 26 -4.95 -37.01 -0.82
N GLN A 27 -4.76 -35.74 -0.50
CA GLN A 27 -5.83 -34.79 -0.22
C GLN A 27 -6.81 -34.67 -1.40
N ILE A 28 -6.31 -34.53 -2.63
CA ILE A 28 -7.16 -34.44 -3.84
C ILE A 28 -7.96 -35.73 -4.03
N ALA A 29 -7.32 -36.90 -3.84
CA ALA A 29 -7.99 -38.18 -3.94
C ALA A 29 -9.08 -38.34 -2.89
N PHE A 30 -8.81 -37.94 -1.64
CA PHE A 30 -9.81 -37.92 -0.57
C PHE A 30 -11.00 -37.03 -0.95
N TYR A 31 -10.78 -35.77 -1.35
CA TYR A 31 -11.90 -34.91 -1.72
C TYR A 31 -12.67 -35.42 -2.95
N GLY A 32 -12.00 -36.01 -3.94
CA GLY A 32 -12.66 -36.64 -5.08
C GLY A 32 -13.60 -37.79 -4.69
N LEU A 33 -13.31 -38.50 -3.60
CA LEU A 33 -14.13 -39.60 -3.09
C LEU A 33 -15.30 -39.11 -2.21
N PHE A 34 -15.02 -38.17 -1.31
CA PHE A 34 -15.97 -37.81 -0.25
C PHE A 34 -16.82 -36.58 -0.57
N LEU A 35 -16.28 -35.58 -1.27
CA LEU A 35 -16.91 -34.26 -1.35
C LEU A 35 -18.27 -34.28 -2.06
N GLY A 36 -18.39 -35.05 -3.15
CA GLY A 36 -19.68 -35.20 -3.87
C GLY A 36 -20.79 -35.83 -3.03
N SER A 37 -20.43 -36.59 -1.98
CA SER A 37 -21.38 -37.15 -1.01
C SER A 37 -21.66 -36.21 0.16
N VAL A 38 -20.79 -35.22 0.41
CA VAL A 38 -20.96 -34.22 1.48
C VAL A 38 -21.76 -33.02 0.97
N ASP A 39 -21.36 -32.45 -0.16
CA ASP A 39 -22.02 -31.32 -0.81
C ASP A 39 -21.70 -31.32 -2.31
N SER A 40 -22.68 -31.62 -3.15
CA SER A 40 -22.51 -31.69 -4.61
C SER A 40 -22.28 -30.32 -5.27
N GLY A 41 -22.47 -29.22 -4.53
CA GLY A 41 -22.15 -27.87 -4.96
C GLY A 41 -20.70 -27.44 -4.67
N LEU A 42 -19.94 -28.22 -3.89
CA LEU A 42 -18.54 -27.92 -3.59
C LEU A 42 -17.61 -28.67 -4.54
N THR A 43 -16.66 -27.94 -5.11
CA THR A 43 -15.53 -28.53 -5.84
C THR A 43 -14.30 -28.65 -4.94
N VAL A 44 -13.33 -29.49 -5.32
CA VAL A 44 -12.05 -29.59 -4.62
C VAL A 44 -11.36 -28.21 -4.53
N ASP A 45 -11.51 -27.39 -5.57
CA ASP A 45 -10.96 -26.03 -5.66
C ASP A 45 -11.68 -25.03 -4.72
N ASP A 46 -12.92 -25.31 -4.32
CA ASP A 46 -13.66 -24.48 -3.36
C ASP A 46 -13.17 -24.67 -1.92
N VAL A 47 -12.68 -25.87 -1.60
CA VAL A 47 -12.26 -26.26 -0.25
C VAL A 47 -10.78 -25.92 0.02
N LEU A 48 -9.92 -26.00 -0.99
CA LEU A 48 -8.48 -25.74 -0.87
C LEU A 48 -8.15 -24.24 -0.99
N ARG A 49 -8.37 -23.45 0.08
CA ARG A 49 -7.98 -22.02 0.15
C ARG A 49 -7.08 -21.72 1.37
N ASP A 50 -6.24 -20.68 1.26
CA ASP A 50 -5.44 -20.04 2.33
C ASP A 50 -4.42 -20.90 3.11
N ASN A 51 -3.65 -21.76 2.43
CA ASN A 51 -2.58 -22.59 3.04
C ASN A 51 -3.05 -23.51 4.18
N THR A 52 -4.36 -23.73 4.31
CA THR A 52 -4.96 -24.75 5.17
C THR A 52 -5.45 -25.90 4.32
N ASP A 53 -5.49 -27.08 4.91
CA ASP A 53 -5.93 -28.31 4.26
C ASP A 53 -7.42 -28.39 3.95
N GLY A 54 -8.19 -27.38 4.39
CA GLY A 54 -9.54 -27.06 3.93
C GLY A 54 -10.55 -26.95 5.06
N VAL A 55 -11.49 -26.00 4.95
CA VAL A 55 -12.68 -25.94 5.83
C VAL A 55 -13.91 -26.34 5.03
N VAL A 56 -14.61 -27.37 5.48
CA VAL A 56 -15.84 -27.87 4.86
C VAL A 56 -16.97 -27.73 5.86
N ARG A 57 -17.89 -26.79 5.63
CA ARG A 57 -19.14 -26.64 6.42
C ARG A 57 -18.89 -26.72 7.94
N GLY A 58 -18.05 -25.86 8.51
CA GLY A 58 -17.77 -25.90 9.95
C GLY A 58 -16.87 -27.06 10.43
N ASN A 59 -16.20 -27.76 9.51
CA ASN A 59 -15.19 -28.78 9.81
C ASN A 59 -13.84 -28.36 9.24
N LEU A 60 -12.82 -28.20 10.09
CA LEU A 60 -11.43 -28.00 9.67
C LEU A 60 -10.81 -29.37 9.39
N LEU A 61 -10.29 -29.58 8.19
CA LEU A 61 -9.55 -30.80 7.82
C LEU A 61 -8.06 -30.50 7.80
N GLU A 62 -7.26 -31.41 8.35
CA GLU A 62 -5.79 -31.42 8.25
C GLU A 62 -5.33 -32.81 7.84
N PHE A 63 -4.63 -32.89 6.71
CA PHE A 63 -4.12 -34.12 6.13
C PHE A 63 -2.66 -34.31 6.51
N LYS A 64 -2.29 -35.56 6.77
CA LYS A 64 -0.89 -36.00 6.80
C LYS A 64 -0.79 -37.30 6.02
N LEU A 65 0.35 -37.51 5.35
CA LEU A 65 0.63 -38.83 4.76
C LEU A 65 0.53 -39.92 5.82
N SER A 66 1.15 -39.70 6.97
CA SER A 66 0.89 -40.45 8.19
C SER A 66 1.02 -39.50 9.38
N ILE A 67 0.19 -39.68 10.40
CA ILE A 67 0.19 -38.85 11.61
C ILE A 67 1.08 -39.52 12.67
N PRO A 68 2.32 -39.02 12.88
CA PRO A 68 3.22 -39.60 13.90
C PRO A 68 2.82 -39.20 15.33
N ASP A 69 2.22 -38.01 15.50
CA ASP A 69 1.81 -37.47 16.80
C ASP A 69 0.54 -36.63 16.63
N LEU A 70 -0.56 -37.10 17.23
CA LEU A 70 -1.84 -36.39 17.22
C LEU A 70 -1.77 -35.04 17.93
N ASN A 71 -0.96 -34.90 18.97
CA ASN A 71 -0.86 -33.65 19.73
C ASN A 71 -0.29 -32.52 18.87
N VAL A 72 0.79 -32.81 18.15
CA VAL A 72 1.45 -31.84 17.27
C VAL A 72 0.47 -31.33 16.19
N VAL A 73 -0.29 -32.25 15.58
CA VAL A 73 -1.22 -31.90 14.52
C VAL A 73 -2.45 -31.16 15.07
N VAL A 74 -3.00 -31.54 16.22
CA VAL A 74 -4.06 -30.76 16.88
C VAL A 74 -3.57 -29.34 17.24
N SER A 75 -2.34 -29.21 17.75
CA SER A 75 -1.74 -27.90 18.06
C SER A 75 -1.68 -27.00 16.83
N GLN A 76 -1.28 -27.57 15.68
CA GLN A 76 -1.29 -26.87 14.39
C GLN A 76 -2.70 -26.41 14.00
N CYS A 77 -3.71 -27.28 14.14
CA CYS A 77 -5.11 -26.93 13.86
C CYS A 77 -5.63 -25.80 14.76
N VAL A 78 -5.27 -25.79 16.05
CA VAL A 78 -5.64 -24.69 16.97
C VAL A 78 -5.09 -23.34 16.49
N LYS A 79 -3.85 -23.32 15.97
CA LYS A 79 -3.26 -22.11 15.37
C LYS A 79 -4.01 -21.69 14.09
N TYR A 80 -4.49 -22.62 13.28
CA TYR A 80 -5.33 -22.31 12.12
C TYR A 80 -6.68 -21.73 12.51
N LEU A 81 -7.37 -22.31 13.50
CA LEU A 81 -8.62 -21.76 14.02
C LEU A 81 -8.44 -20.34 14.59
N SER A 82 -7.32 -20.09 15.29
CA SER A 82 -6.95 -18.74 15.73
C SER A 82 -6.78 -17.79 14.55
N ALA A 83 -6.09 -18.21 13.49
CA ALA A 83 -5.93 -17.40 12.28
C ALA A 83 -7.26 -17.07 11.59
N GLU A 84 -8.21 -18.01 11.52
CA GLU A 84 -9.55 -17.76 10.97
C GLU A 84 -10.31 -16.72 11.81
N ARG A 85 -10.29 -16.86 13.14
CA ARG A 85 -10.83 -15.86 14.07
C ARG A 85 -10.25 -14.46 13.81
N LEU A 86 -8.93 -14.34 13.70
CA LEU A 86 -8.25 -13.06 13.48
C LEU A 86 -8.59 -12.43 12.12
N LYS A 87 -8.86 -13.25 11.10
CA LYS A 87 -9.30 -12.80 9.77
C LYS A 87 -10.78 -12.41 9.72
N GLY A 88 -11.54 -12.60 10.80
CA GLY A 88 -12.98 -12.35 10.83
C GLY A 88 -13.80 -13.45 10.19
N ARG A 89 -13.32 -14.70 10.25
CA ARG A 89 -14.00 -15.87 9.69
C ARG A 89 -14.54 -16.76 10.80
N PRO A 90 -15.68 -17.43 10.58
CA PRO A 90 -16.22 -18.40 11.53
C PRO A 90 -15.21 -19.47 11.93
N VAL A 91 -15.23 -19.87 13.21
CA VAL A 91 -14.35 -20.93 13.74
C VAL A 91 -15.09 -22.27 13.62
N PRO A 92 -14.62 -23.23 12.79
CA PRO A 92 -15.18 -24.58 12.69
C PRO A 92 -15.41 -25.26 14.05
N ALA A 93 -16.55 -25.92 14.25
CA ALA A 93 -16.83 -26.69 15.48
C ALA A 93 -16.05 -27.99 15.59
N ASN A 94 -15.60 -28.54 14.46
CA ASN A 94 -14.84 -29.78 14.42
C ASN A 94 -13.45 -29.60 13.80
N ILE A 95 -12.50 -30.37 14.31
CA ILE A 95 -11.17 -30.60 13.72
C ILE A 95 -11.11 -32.06 13.31
N ILE A 96 -10.81 -32.34 12.05
CA ILE A 96 -10.71 -33.68 11.49
C ILE A 96 -9.29 -33.89 10.98
N LEU A 97 -8.54 -34.76 11.65
CA LEU A 97 -7.20 -35.14 11.23
C LEU A 97 -7.28 -36.38 10.35
N ILE A 98 -6.77 -36.31 9.13
CA ILE A 98 -6.81 -37.40 8.16
C ILE A 98 -5.41 -37.98 7.99
N ASP A 99 -5.27 -39.26 8.37
CA ASP A 99 -4.09 -40.07 8.05
C ASP A 99 -4.35 -40.80 6.72
N LEU A 100 -3.67 -40.36 5.67
CA LEU A 100 -3.89 -40.83 4.31
C LEU A 100 -3.37 -42.26 4.07
N ILE A 101 -2.30 -42.69 4.74
CA ILE A 101 -1.73 -44.04 4.60
C ILE A 101 -2.49 -45.05 5.46
N ALA A 102 -2.84 -44.68 6.68
CA ALA A 102 -3.60 -45.55 7.58
C ALA A 102 -5.09 -45.61 7.20
N GLU A 103 -5.57 -44.66 6.39
CA GLU A 103 -6.97 -44.47 6.02
C GLU A 103 -7.89 -44.29 7.25
N VAL A 104 -7.41 -43.48 8.21
CA VAL A 104 -8.07 -43.21 9.50
C VAL A 104 -8.33 -41.71 9.65
N ALA A 105 -9.51 -41.34 10.13
CA ALA A 105 -9.84 -39.98 10.54
C ALA A 105 -10.00 -39.88 12.06
N TYR A 106 -9.39 -38.86 12.67
CA TYR A 106 -9.55 -38.54 14.09
C TYR A 106 -10.34 -37.24 14.23
N VAL A 107 -11.51 -37.32 14.88
CA VAL A 107 -12.43 -36.18 15.02
C VAL A 107 -12.31 -35.58 16.42
N TYR A 108 -12.01 -34.29 16.49
CA TYR A 108 -11.96 -33.49 17.72
C TYR A 108 -13.00 -32.37 17.67
N GLY A 109 -13.41 -31.89 18.85
CA GLY A 109 -14.25 -30.70 18.97
C GLY A 109 -13.45 -29.46 19.30
N SER A 110 -13.66 -28.39 18.55
CA SER A 110 -12.98 -27.10 18.71
C SER A 110 -13.31 -26.44 20.05
N LYS A 111 -14.53 -26.61 20.58
CA LYS A 111 -14.97 -26.06 21.87
C LYS A 111 -13.96 -26.22 23.02
N ARG A 112 -13.28 -27.36 23.10
CA ARG A 112 -12.31 -27.66 24.16
C ARG A 112 -11.06 -26.78 24.08
N TYR A 113 -10.75 -26.26 22.90
CA TYR A 113 -9.54 -25.53 22.61
C TYR A 113 -9.78 -24.01 22.50
N MET A 114 -10.99 -23.51 22.80
CA MET A 114 -11.32 -22.10 22.57
C MET A 114 -10.41 -21.12 23.31
N GLU A 115 -10.01 -21.42 24.55
CA GLU A 115 -9.03 -20.60 25.30
C GLU A 115 -7.66 -20.50 24.62
N LEU A 116 -7.31 -21.48 23.78
CA LEU A 116 -6.09 -21.48 22.99
C LEU A 116 -6.31 -20.86 21.61
N VAL A 117 -7.48 -21.07 21.01
CA VAL A 117 -7.89 -20.44 19.73
C VAL A 117 -7.97 -18.92 19.87
N GLU A 118 -8.39 -18.42 21.04
CA GLU A 118 -8.49 -16.98 21.30
C GLU A 118 -7.14 -16.31 21.63
N ARG A 119 -6.02 -17.05 21.55
CA ARG A 119 -4.65 -16.49 21.66
C ARG A 119 -4.10 -16.09 20.30
N VAL A 120 -3.11 -15.21 20.31
CA VAL A 120 -2.35 -14.80 19.11
C VAL A 120 -1.07 -15.63 19.00
N TYR A 121 -0.81 -16.17 17.81
CA TYR A 121 0.39 -16.94 17.50
C TYR A 121 1.23 -16.23 16.43
N SER A 122 2.55 -16.25 16.60
CA SER A 122 3.51 -15.71 15.63
C SER A 122 4.28 -16.84 14.91
N GLY A 123 4.57 -16.64 13.62
CA GLY A 123 5.27 -17.63 12.79
C GLY A 123 4.37 -18.67 12.13
N ALA A 124 4.98 -19.66 11.47
CA ALA A 124 4.25 -20.71 10.77
C ALA A 124 3.56 -21.68 11.75
N ALA A 125 2.30 -22.04 11.48
CA ALA A 125 1.50 -22.90 12.35
C ALA A 125 2.12 -24.29 12.61
N SER A 126 2.93 -24.79 11.66
CA SER A 126 3.63 -26.08 11.77
C SER A 126 4.89 -26.04 12.65
N LYS A 127 5.29 -24.89 13.20
CA LYS A 127 6.48 -24.74 14.03
C LYS A 127 6.14 -24.56 15.50
N ASN A 128 7.03 -25.02 16.39
CA ASN A 128 6.92 -24.91 17.85
C ASN A 128 5.60 -25.49 18.39
N ASN A 129 5.35 -26.76 18.07
CA ASN A 129 4.16 -27.51 18.52
C ASN A 129 4.51 -28.57 19.59
N ASP A 130 5.80 -28.73 19.89
CA ASP A 130 6.29 -29.70 20.88
C ASP A 130 5.81 -29.35 22.29
N GLY A 131 5.41 -30.37 23.07
CA GLY A 131 4.93 -30.21 24.44
C GLY A 131 3.44 -29.84 24.58
N PHE A 132 2.70 -29.69 23.48
CA PHE A 132 1.24 -29.61 23.51
C PHE A 132 0.62 -30.96 23.89
N VAL A 133 -0.47 -30.95 24.67
CA VAL A 133 -1.23 -32.15 25.03
C VAL A 133 -2.67 -31.97 24.57
N ALA A 134 -3.06 -32.69 23.53
CA ALA A 134 -4.43 -32.71 23.05
C ALA A 134 -5.32 -33.48 24.04
N GLY A 135 -6.57 -33.03 24.21
CA GLY A 135 -7.56 -33.86 24.89
C GLY A 135 -7.95 -35.07 24.03
N PRO A 136 -8.70 -36.06 24.56
CA PRO A 136 -9.12 -37.21 23.77
C PRO A 136 -9.95 -36.80 22.55
N PHE A 137 -9.71 -37.47 21.41
CA PHE A 137 -10.59 -37.41 20.24
C PHE A 137 -11.99 -37.93 20.58
N ARG A 138 -13.02 -37.42 19.90
CA ARG A 138 -14.40 -37.87 20.04
C ARG A 138 -14.63 -39.20 19.33
N GLU A 139 -14.10 -39.31 18.11
CA GLU A 139 -14.28 -40.46 17.23
C GLU A 139 -12.97 -40.76 16.49
N ARG A 140 -12.69 -42.05 16.29
CA ARG A 140 -11.68 -42.55 15.37
C ARG A 140 -12.41 -43.39 14.32
N LEU A 141 -12.27 -43.04 13.05
CA LEU A 141 -13.04 -43.60 11.95
C LEU A 141 -12.10 -44.26 10.93
N ASP A 142 -12.21 -45.57 10.76
CA ASP A 142 -11.41 -46.37 9.82
C ASP A 142 -12.06 -46.36 8.42
N TYR A 143 -12.04 -45.19 7.76
CA TYR A 143 -12.78 -44.94 6.53
C TYR A 143 -12.31 -45.76 5.31
N GLY A 144 -11.08 -46.30 5.37
CA GLY A 144 -10.53 -47.19 4.35
C GLY A 144 -11.16 -48.59 4.35
N SER A 145 -11.47 -49.12 5.53
CA SER A 145 -11.89 -50.52 5.71
C SER A 145 -13.33 -50.71 6.21
N SER A 146 -13.99 -49.66 6.68
CA SER A 146 -15.36 -49.71 7.24
C SER A 146 -16.30 -48.78 6.47
N ASP A 147 -17.33 -49.35 5.83
CA ASP A 147 -18.38 -48.55 5.16
C ASP A 147 -19.22 -47.75 6.17
N LEU A 148 -19.40 -48.28 7.39
CA LEU A 148 -20.07 -47.58 8.47
C LEU A 148 -19.28 -46.32 8.89
N ASP A 149 -17.97 -46.43 9.03
CA ASP A 149 -17.11 -45.31 9.41
C ASP A 149 -16.97 -44.30 8.27
N ARG A 150 -17.00 -44.78 7.02
CA ARG A 150 -17.05 -43.93 5.83
C ARG A 150 -18.33 -43.09 5.81
N GLN A 151 -19.49 -43.71 6.06
CA GLN A 151 -20.76 -42.99 6.17
C GLN A 151 -20.72 -42.02 7.35
N ARG A 152 -20.16 -42.43 8.50
CA ARG A 152 -20.03 -41.57 9.67
C ARG A 152 -19.16 -40.36 9.41
N LEU A 153 -18.04 -40.51 8.70
CA LEU A 153 -17.18 -39.39 8.30
C LEU A 153 -17.91 -38.41 7.37
N ILE A 154 -18.71 -38.92 6.42
CA ILE A 154 -19.58 -38.10 5.57
C ILE A 154 -20.58 -37.32 6.44
N ASP A 155 -21.23 -37.99 7.41
CA ASP A 155 -22.20 -37.36 8.29
C ASP A 155 -21.58 -36.26 9.15
N VAL A 156 -20.35 -36.47 9.66
CA VAL A 156 -19.59 -35.44 10.37
C VAL A 156 -19.27 -34.27 9.44
N MET A 157 -18.74 -34.52 8.23
CA MET A 157 -18.43 -33.47 7.26
C MET A 157 -19.67 -32.71 6.74
N ARG A 158 -20.86 -33.29 6.86
CA ARG A 158 -22.16 -32.66 6.52
C ARG A 158 -22.70 -31.73 7.59
N THR A 159 -22.19 -31.83 8.83
CA THR A 159 -22.50 -30.84 9.88
C THR A 159 -22.17 -29.44 9.37
N ASN A 160 -22.76 -28.41 9.98
CA ASN A 160 -22.50 -27.01 9.62
C ASN A 160 -22.48 -26.13 10.86
N ASP A 161 -21.73 -26.59 11.86
CA ASP A 161 -21.66 -25.99 13.19
C ASP A 161 -20.35 -25.23 13.36
N TYR A 162 -20.40 -24.13 14.11
CA TYR A 162 -19.27 -23.25 14.38
C TYR A 162 -19.23 -22.92 15.88
N GLU A 163 -18.03 -22.62 16.40
CA GLU A 163 -17.87 -22.11 17.75
C GLU A 163 -17.99 -20.59 17.78
N ARG A 164 -18.62 -20.08 18.84
CA ARG A 164 -18.64 -18.63 19.11
C ARG A 164 -17.32 -18.20 19.74
N ILE A 165 -16.86 -17.01 19.36
CA ILE A 165 -15.65 -16.37 19.90
C ILE A 165 -15.96 -15.13 20.73
N HIS A 166 -15.06 -14.78 21.64
CA HIS A 166 -15.00 -13.47 22.27
C HIS A 166 -14.21 -12.49 21.39
N LEU A 167 -14.81 -11.33 21.16
CA LEU A 167 -14.18 -10.23 20.45
C LEU A 167 -13.13 -9.56 21.34
N ASP A 168 -11.95 -9.30 20.78
CA ASP A 168 -10.88 -8.51 21.39
C ASP A 168 -10.21 -7.60 20.33
N ALA A 169 -9.23 -6.82 20.75
CA ALA A 169 -8.45 -5.96 19.86
C ALA A 169 -7.74 -6.72 18.71
N ASN A 170 -7.49 -8.03 18.84
CA ASN A 170 -6.78 -8.81 17.83
C ASN A 170 -7.70 -9.25 16.67
N CYS A 171 -8.98 -9.51 16.93
CA CYS A 171 -9.91 -10.02 15.92
C CYS A 171 -10.97 -9.01 15.44
N ILE A 172 -11.23 -7.94 16.20
CA ILE A 172 -12.33 -6.99 15.91
C ILE A 172 -12.27 -6.37 14.51
N VAL A 173 -11.07 -6.09 13.98
CA VAL A 173 -10.90 -5.52 12.64
C VAL A 173 -11.26 -6.52 11.54
N GLY A 174 -10.92 -7.80 11.73
CA GLY A 174 -11.30 -8.87 10.81
C GLY A 174 -12.81 -8.98 10.72
N TRP A 175 -13.48 -9.08 11.87
CA TRP A 175 -14.94 -9.17 11.95
C TRP A 175 -15.65 -7.92 11.43
N GLY A 176 -15.13 -6.72 11.69
CA GLY A 176 -15.68 -5.49 11.12
C GLY A 176 -15.60 -5.46 9.58
N ARG A 177 -14.49 -5.92 9.00
CA ARG A 177 -14.35 -6.03 7.53
C ARG A 177 -15.36 -7.01 6.94
N GLU A 178 -15.52 -8.17 7.57
CA GLU A 178 -16.49 -9.16 7.13
C GLU A 178 -17.92 -8.62 7.26
N TYR A 179 -18.22 -7.89 8.34
CA TYR A 179 -19.52 -7.25 8.53
C TYR A 179 -19.88 -6.31 7.39
N TYR A 180 -18.98 -5.40 7.01
CA TYR A 180 -19.24 -4.46 5.90
C TYR A 180 -19.27 -5.16 4.53
N ARG A 181 -18.58 -6.30 4.38
CA ARG A 181 -18.66 -7.11 3.17
C ARG A 181 -20.06 -7.72 3.01
N LEU A 182 -20.63 -8.24 4.09
CA LEU A 182 -21.98 -8.81 4.13
C LEU A 182 -23.06 -7.73 4.12
N ASN A 183 -22.78 -6.56 4.69
CA ASN A 183 -23.69 -5.42 4.82
C ASN A 183 -23.10 -4.14 4.18
N PRO A 184 -23.03 -4.01 2.85
CA PRO A 184 -22.33 -2.90 2.18
C PRO A 184 -22.90 -1.49 2.45
N ALA A 185 -24.15 -1.41 2.89
CA ALA A 185 -24.81 -0.16 3.26
C ALA A 185 -24.56 0.24 4.73
N ALA A 186 -24.08 -0.69 5.56
CA ALA A 186 -23.83 -0.44 6.97
C ALA A 186 -22.68 0.55 7.18
N ARG A 187 -22.65 1.12 8.37
CA ARG A 187 -21.68 2.12 8.84
C ARG A 187 -21.18 1.70 10.22
N LYS A 188 -20.16 2.41 10.71
CA LYS A 188 -19.48 2.08 11.97
C LYS A 188 -20.41 2.00 13.18
N ASP A 189 -21.50 2.76 13.19
CA ASP A 189 -22.55 2.69 14.21
C ASP A 189 -23.32 1.38 14.22
N ALA A 190 -23.61 0.81 13.06
CA ALA A 190 -24.27 -0.50 12.98
C ALA A 190 -23.39 -1.64 13.51
N PHE A 191 -22.06 -1.45 13.54
CA PHE A 191 -21.12 -2.44 14.08
C PHE A 191 -20.77 -2.17 15.56
N LEU A 192 -20.29 -0.97 15.89
CA LEU A 192 -19.74 -0.61 17.22
C LEU A 192 -20.70 0.17 18.13
N GLY A 193 -21.88 0.54 17.64
CA GLY A 193 -22.86 1.33 18.39
C GLY A 193 -23.34 0.65 19.65
N ASP A 194 -24.03 1.40 20.51
CA ASP A 194 -24.60 0.87 21.76
C ASP A 194 -25.58 -0.29 21.48
N GLU A 195 -26.24 -0.27 20.31
CA GLU A 195 -27.11 -1.35 19.79
C GLU A 195 -26.48 -2.07 18.56
N GLY A 196 -25.18 -1.89 18.33
CA GLY A 196 -24.48 -2.40 17.16
C GLY A 196 -24.21 -3.91 17.22
N GLU A 197 -23.80 -4.48 16.10
CA GLU A 197 -23.53 -5.92 15.92
C GLU A 197 -22.67 -6.53 17.02
N ILE A 198 -21.66 -5.80 17.55
CA ILE A 198 -20.81 -6.36 18.60
C ILE A 198 -21.49 -6.41 19.98
N ARG A 199 -22.51 -5.58 20.23
CA ARG A 199 -23.30 -5.59 21.48
C ARG A 199 -24.51 -6.50 21.35
N ASN A 200 -25.18 -6.46 20.20
CA ASN A 200 -26.36 -7.25 19.89
C ASN A 200 -26.17 -8.00 18.55
N PRO A 201 -25.43 -9.12 18.54
CA PRO A 201 -25.14 -9.87 17.31
C PRO A 201 -26.40 -10.35 16.59
N ASP A 202 -26.56 -9.94 15.34
CA ASP A 202 -27.63 -10.38 14.45
C ASP A 202 -27.05 -11.10 13.23
N THR A 203 -26.13 -10.45 12.51
CA THR A 203 -25.44 -11.06 11.35
C THR A 203 -24.52 -12.20 11.78
N PHE A 204 -23.85 -12.06 12.93
CA PHE A 204 -22.86 -12.98 13.46
C PHE A 204 -23.31 -13.68 14.74
N ARG A 205 -24.62 -13.77 14.97
CA ARG A 205 -25.20 -14.38 16.17
C ARG A 205 -24.64 -15.76 16.49
N ASP A 206 -24.37 -16.55 15.45
CA ASP A 206 -23.86 -17.92 15.58
C ASP A 206 -22.33 -17.98 15.73
N TYR A 207 -21.61 -16.86 15.58
CA TYR A 207 -20.14 -16.85 15.51
C TYR A 207 -19.44 -15.99 16.56
N ILE A 208 -20.09 -14.97 17.12
CA ILE A 208 -19.48 -14.10 18.14
C ILE A 208 -20.37 -14.03 19.37
N TYR A 209 -19.79 -14.02 20.57
CA TYR A 209 -20.50 -13.61 21.79
C TYR A 209 -20.70 -12.09 21.81
N PRO A 210 -21.78 -11.58 22.44
CA PRO A 210 -21.90 -10.16 22.74
C PRO A 210 -20.65 -9.66 23.47
N TYR A 211 -20.06 -8.56 22.99
CA TYR A 211 -18.92 -7.94 23.62
C TYR A 211 -19.36 -7.29 24.95
N GLU A 212 -18.78 -7.80 26.05
CA GLU A 212 -19.17 -7.41 27.41
C GLU A 212 -18.51 -6.11 27.90
N GLY A 213 -17.54 -5.58 27.14
CA GLY A 213 -16.85 -4.34 27.52
C GLY A 213 -17.82 -3.15 27.61
N PRO A 214 -17.78 -2.37 28.70
CA PRO A 214 -18.76 -1.31 28.96
C PRO A 214 -18.69 -0.19 27.92
N THR A 215 -17.52 0.04 27.34
CA THR A 215 -17.25 1.06 26.32
C THR A 215 -16.36 0.49 25.23
N ASN A 216 -16.02 1.28 24.20
CA ASN A 216 -15.16 0.83 23.10
C ASN A 216 -13.67 1.19 23.31
N VAL A 217 -13.26 1.56 24.53
CA VAL A 217 -11.88 1.99 24.84
C VAL A 217 -10.83 0.92 24.53
N GLU A 218 -11.15 -0.37 24.67
CA GLU A 218 -10.23 -1.47 24.31
C GLU A 218 -9.77 -1.37 22.85
N PHE A 219 -10.65 -0.86 21.97
CA PHE A 219 -10.41 -0.74 20.53
C PHE A 219 -9.87 0.63 20.11
N GLN A 220 -9.47 1.50 21.05
CA GLN A 220 -9.05 2.88 20.79
C GLN A 220 -7.99 2.99 19.67
N TYR A 221 -7.02 2.08 19.65
CA TYR A 221 -5.92 2.07 18.67
C TYR A 221 -6.35 1.49 17.31
N LEU A 222 -7.60 1.11 17.12
CA LEU A 222 -8.10 0.45 15.91
C LEU A 222 -9.30 1.19 15.31
N MET A 223 -9.71 2.31 15.90
CA MET A 223 -10.91 3.05 15.52
C MET A 223 -10.89 3.50 14.05
N ASP A 224 -9.72 3.87 13.53
CA ASP A 224 -9.51 4.22 12.13
C ASP A 224 -9.72 3.01 11.21
N LYS A 225 -9.22 1.83 11.62
CA LYS A 225 -9.35 0.57 10.87
C LYS A 225 -10.79 0.03 10.86
N LEU A 226 -11.60 0.40 11.84
CA LEU A 226 -12.98 -0.06 12.02
C LEU A 226 -14.00 0.76 11.22
N ASN A 227 -13.58 1.84 10.56
CA ASN A 227 -14.41 2.59 9.61
C ASN A 227 -14.77 1.72 8.38
N ASP A 228 -15.96 1.93 7.80
CA ASP A 228 -16.32 1.33 6.52
C ASP A 228 -15.45 1.91 5.37
N ASP A 229 -15.43 1.23 4.23
CA ASP A 229 -14.59 1.60 3.08
C ASP A 229 -14.83 3.03 2.57
N LEU A 230 -16.07 3.54 2.62
CA LEU A 230 -16.39 4.90 2.18
C LEU A 230 -15.94 5.94 3.20
N SER A 231 -16.10 5.65 4.49
CA SER A 231 -15.63 6.53 5.57
C SER A 231 -14.10 6.59 5.63
N LYS A 232 -13.40 5.47 5.42
CA LYS A 232 -11.92 5.45 5.27
C LYS A 232 -11.44 6.39 4.16
N LYS A 233 -12.19 6.48 3.05
CA LYS A 233 -11.88 7.38 1.93
C LYS A 233 -12.02 8.87 2.29
N ASN A 234 -13.08 9.22 3.03
CA ASN A 234 -13.42 10.62 3.31
C ASN A 234 -12.69 11.19 4.52
N LEU A 235 -12.50 10.36 5.55
CA LEU A 235 -11.87 10.77 6.80
C LEU A 235 -10.34 10.71 6.69
N GLY A 236 -9.78 9.69 6.01
CA GLY A 236 -8.34 9.42 6.04
C GLY A 236 -7.97 8.48 7.21
N ALA A 237 -6.68 8.17 7.35
CA ALA A 237 -6.16 7.39 8.49
C ALA A 237 -5.45 8.32 9.49
N PHE A 238 -5.70 8.13 10.79
CA PHE A 238 -5.34 9.08 11.87
C PHE A 238 -4.51 8.45 13.01
N TYR A 239 -4.00 7.22 12.85
CA TYR A 239 -3.30 6.56 13.94
C TYR A 239 -1.85 7.01 14.05
N THR A 240 -1.47 7.58 15.21
CA THR A 240 -0.07 7.78 15.60
C THR A 240 0.40 6.65 16.53
N PRO A 241 1.50 5.94 16.21
CA PRO A 241 2.12 4.96 17.09
C PRO A 241 2.59 5.59 18.41
N LYS A 242 2.42 4.88 19.52
CA LYS A 242 2.76 5.38 20.86
C LYS A 242 4.22 5.85 20.95
N CYS A 243 5.17 5.03 20.51
CA CYS A 243 6.60 5.35 20.57
C CYS A 243 6.96 6.62 19.78
N TYR A 244 6.26 6.91 18.69
CA TYR A 244 6.47 8.12 17.90
C TYR A 244 5.77 9.34 18.52
N ALA A 245 4.58 9.15 19.11
CA ALA A 245 3.90 10.19 19.87
C ALA A 245 4.71 10.60 21.11
N ASP A 246 5.27 9.63 21.84
CA ASP A 246 6.14 9.90 23.00
C ASP A 246 7.37 10.70 22.57
N LYS A 247 7.97 10.38 21.41
CA LYS A 247 9.13 11.08 20.88
C LYS A 247 8.80 12.50 20.43
N SER A 248 7.64 12.74 19.82
CA SER A 248 7.22 14.08 19.40
C SER A 248 6.86 15.02 20.54
N LEU A 249 6.61 14.51 21.76
CA LEU A 249 6.45 15.37 22.94
C LEU A 249 7.69 16.21 23.25
N GLU A 250 8.88 15.78 22.82
CA GLU A 250 10.07 16.61 22.93
C GLU A 250 9.91 17.91 22.13
N LEU A 251 9.36 17.84 20.91
CA LEU A 251 9.07 19.02 20.07
C LEU A 251 7.97 19.89 20.68
N LEU A 252 6.94 19.28 21.26
CA LEU A 252 5.91 20.02 21.99
C LEU A 252 6.51 20.80 23.16
N ARG A 253 7.38 20.17 23.96
CA ARG A 253 8.04 20.81 25.09
C ARG A 253 9.00 21.91 24.66
N GLU A 254 9.66 21.76 23.50
CA GLU A 254 10.41 22.87 22.88
C GLU A 254 9.49 24.01 22.46
N ALA A 255 8.28 23.73 21.96
CA ALA A 255 7.29 24.78 21.69
C ALA A 255 6.84 25.50 22.97
N ILE A 256 6.60 24.76 24.07
CA ILE A 256 6.21 25.33 25.37
C ILE A 256 7.32 26.22 25.93
N LYS A 257 8.60 25.84 25.78
CA LYS A 257 9.74 26.69 26.21
C LYS A 257 9.81 28.04 25.48
N ARG A 258 9.15 28.20 24.33
CA ARG A 258 9.08 29.46 23.59
C ARG A 258 8.01 30.41 24.12
N VAL A 259 7.16 29.97 25.04
CA VAL A 259 6.12 30.79 25.66
C VAL A 259 6.79 31.92 26.44
N PRO A 260 6.50 33.21 26.14
CA PRO A 260 7.06 34.32 26.88
C PRO A 260 6.71 34.28 28.37
N GLU A 261 7.62 34.74 29.20
CA GLU A 261 7.35 34.88 30.64
C GLU A 261 6.10 35.73 30.89
N GLY A 262 5.19 35.22 31.71
CA GLY A 262 3.92 35.88 32.03
C GLY A 262 2.79 35.67 31.01
N ASN A 263 3.03 34.96 29.91
CA ASN A 263 1.97 34.51 29.00
C ASN A 263 1.40 33.15 29.42
N ASP A 264 0.10 32.95 29.17
CA ASP A 264 -0.51 31.61 29.12
C ASP A 264 -0.19 30.96 27.75
N TYR A 265 -0.53 29.69 27.59
CA TYR A 265 -0.51 29.03 26.28
C TYR A 265 -1.69 28.07 26.12
N VAL A 266 -1.99 27.75 24.86
CA VAL A 266 -2.99 26.73 24.51
C VAL A 266 -2.37 25.76 23.50
N ILE A 267 -2.62 24.47 23.72
CA ILE A 267 -2.27 23.41 22.77
C ILE A 267 -3.55 23.04 22.02
N ILE A 268 -3.54 23.13 20.70
CA ILE A 268 -4.73 22.86 19.88
C ILE A 268 -4.44 21.68 18.96
N ASP A 269 -5.20 20.59 19.13
CA ASP A 269 -5.29 19.49 18.17
C ASP A 269 -6.71 19.45 17.58
N ARG A 270 -6.81 19.69 16.28
CA ARG A 270 -8.10 19.73 15.56
C ARG A 270 -8.53 18.37 15.03
N CYS A 271 -7.69 17.34 15.18
CA CYS A 271 -7.87 16.00 14.66
C CYS A 271 -7.25 14.93 15.60
N ALA A 272 -7.51 15.05 16.90
CA ALA A 272 -6.91 14.23 17.95
C ALA A 272 -7.22 12.72 17.84
N GLY A 273 -8.24 12.33 17.07
CA GLY A 273 -8.73 10.97 17.02
C GLY A 273 -9.13 10.51 18.43
N THR A 274 -8.49 9.44 18.93
CA THR A 274 -8.66 8.96 20.32
C THR A 274 -7.65 9.54 21.32
N GLY A 275 -6.88 10.56 20.94
CA GLY A 275 -5.96 11.29 21.81
C GLY A 275 -4.58 10.65 21.95
N ASN A 276 -4.05 10.03 20.88
CA ASN A 276 -2.78 9.31 20.97
C ASN A 276 -1.56 10.23 21.16
N LEU A 277 -1.59 11.47 20.65
CA LEU A 277 -0.52 12.44 20.81
C LEU A 277 -0.45 12.97 22.26
N GLU A 278 -1.59 12.96 22.95
CA GLU A 278 -1.81 13.55 24.27
C GLU A 278 -1.54 12.55 25.41
N LYS A 279 -1.55 11.24 25.13
CA LYS A 279 -1.43 10.20 26.16
C LYS A 279 -0.19 10.30 27.04
N GLY A 280 0.93 10.80 26.49
CA GLY A 280 2.18 10.96 27.22
C GLY A 280 2.35 12.33 27.91
N MET A 281 1.36 13.23 27.79
CA MET A 281 1.38 14.53 28.42
C MET A 281 1.12 14.46 29.92
N THR A 282 1.72 15.39 30.65
CA THR A 282 1.45 15.65 32.08
C THR A 282 0.06 16.26 32.29
N ASP A 283 -0.44 16.25 33.52
CA ASP A 283 -1.72 16.90 33.85
C ASP A 283 -1.70 18.41 33.59
N GLU A 284 -0.55 19.05 33.78
CA GLU A 284 -0.35 20.46 33.43
C GLU A 284 -0.51 20.63 31.92
N GLU A 285 0.29 19.93 31.11
CA GLU A 285 0.24 20.03 29.64
C GLU A 285 -1.20 19.77 29.10
N LEU A 286 -1.89 18.76 29.64
CA LEU A 286 -3.28 18.45 29.26
C LEU A 286 -4.26 19.57 29.62
N SER A 287 -4.09 20.23 30.76
CA SER A 287 -4.95 21.35 31.18
C SER A 287 -4.86 22.58 30.26
N HIS A 288 -3.88 22.61 29.35
CA HIS A 288 -3.75 23.59 28.27
C HIS A 288 -4.29 23.11 26.91
N CYS A 289 -4.77 21.86 26.80
CA CYS A 289 -5.19 21.25 25.54
C CYS A 289 -6.67 21.53 25.17
N VAL A 290 -6.89 21.98 23.94
CA VAL A 290 -8.20 22.04 23.28
C VAL A 290 -8.21 21.02 22.14
N LEU A 291 -8.99 19.96 22.29
CA LEU A 291 -8.98 18.81 21.38
C LEU A 291 -10.27 18.73 20.55
N SER A 292 -10.18 18.21 19.33
CA SER A 292 -11.34 17.85 18.53
C SER A 292 -11.07 16.65 17.63
N THR A 293 -12.11 15.88 17.34
CA THR A 293 -12.09 14.87 16.29
C THR A 293 -13.44 14.83 15.58
N ILE A 294 -13.40 14.60 14.27
CA ILE A 294 -14.60 14.62 13.44
C ILE A 294 -15.42 13.34 13.55
N GLU A 295 -14.82 12.19 13.91
CA GLU A 295 -15.50 10.89 13.96
C GLU A 295 -16.09 10.63 15.36
N PHE A 296 -17.36 10.23 15.41
CA PHE A 296 -18.12 10.19 16.65
C PHE A 296 -17.67 9.12 17.64
N TYR A 297 -17.28 7.93 17.18
CA TYR A 297 -16.82 6.87 18.08
C TYR A 297 -15.42 7.15 18.62
N GLU A 298 -14.54 7.75 17.82
CA GLU A 298 -13.28 8.31 18.30
C GLU A 298 -13.51 9.41 19.34
N TYR A 299 -14.45 10.31 19.08
CA TYR A 299 -14.82 11.37 20.03
C TYR A 299 -15.32 10.81 21.37
N LYS A 300 -16.18 9.78 21.37
CA LYS A 300 -16.63 9.13 22.62
C LYS A 300 -15.44 8.60 23.43
N VAL A 301 -14.51 7.91 22.77
CA VAL A 301 -13.29 7.39 23.40
C VAL A 301 -12.38 8.51 23.89
N LEU A 302 -12.20 9.58 23.11
CA LEU A 302 -11.41 10.75 23.49
C LEU A 302 -11.94 11.42 24.76
N VAL A 303 -13.27 11.64 24.83
CA VAL A 303 -13.93 12.23 26.01
C VAL A 303 -13.75 11.35 27.24
N GLU A 304 -13.91 10.04 27.10
CA GLU A 304 -13.73 9.08 28.20
C GLU A 304 -12.30 9.07 28.73
N LEU A 305 -11.30 9.16 27.85
CA LEU A 305 -9.89 9.09 28.24
C LEU A 305 -9.33 10.40 28.79
N LEU A 306 -9.68 11.53 28.17
CA LEU A 306 -8.99 12.81 28.38
C LEU A 306 -9.91 13.95 28.80
N GLY A 307 -11.23 13.81 28.69
CA GLY A 307 -12.17 14.93 28.86
C GLY A 307 -12.12 15.62 30.22
N ALA A 308 -11.80 14.90 31.29
CA ALA A 308 -11.67 15.49 32.63
C ALA A 308 -10.32 16.21 32.88
N ARG A 309 -9.32 15.96 32.03
CA ARG A 309 -7.95 16.47 32.18
C ARG A 309 -7.63 17.59 31.19
N THR A 310 -8.44 17.75 30.15
CA THR A 310 -8.20 18.74 29.09
C THR A 310 -8.93 20.04 29.34
N ARG A 311 -8.44 21.13 28.74
CA ARG A 311 -9.07 22.45 28.80
C ARG A 311 -10.45 22.46 28.15
N ALA A 312 -10.57 21.80 27.01
CA ALA A 312 -11.83 21.55 26.32
C ALA A 312 -11.70 20.41 25.31
N ILE A 313 -12.81 19.73 25.07
CA ILE A 313 -13.02 18.92 23.85
C ILE A 313 -14.11 19.60 23.04
N ILE A 314 -13.99 19.63 21.71
CA ILE A 314 -14.98 20.22 20.81
C ILE A 314 -15.76 19.12 20.09
N PRO A 315 -17.10 19.06 20.29
CA PRO A 315 -17.92 19.82 21.24
C PRO A 315 -17.69 19.35 22.71
N PRO A 316 -18.04 20.16 23.72
CA PRO A 316 -17.71 19.86 25.12
C PRO A 316 -18.58 18.79 25.78
N VAL A 317 -19.74 18.46 25.20
CA VAL A 317 -20.68 17.49 25.77
C VAL A 317 -21.00 16.43 24.73
N ALA A 318 -20.74 15.18 25.09
CA ALA A 318 -21.15 14.03 24.31
C ALA A 318 -22.65 13.79 24.45
N SER A 319 -23.42 14.11 23.41
CA SER A 319 -24.85 13.81 23.34
C SER A 319 -25.21 13.18 21.98
N ARG A 320 -26.31 12.44 21.91
CA ARG A 320 -26.83 11.98 20.61
C ARG A 320 -27.18 13.15 19.67
N SER A 321 -27.43 14.35 20.19
CA SER A 321 -27.73 15.54 19.37
C SER A 321 -26.52 16.15 18.68
N VAL A 322 -25.28 15.79 19.08
CA VAL A 322 -24.06 16.18 18.34
C VAL A 322 -23.69 15.18 17.25
N PHE A 323 -24.32 14.00 17.20
CA PHE A 323 -24.14 13.05 16.11
C PHE A 323 -24.82 13.55 14.83
N VAL A 324 -24.11 13.50 13.71
CA VAL A 324 -24.63 13.82 12.38
C VAL A 324 -24.66 12.55 11.53
N ALA A 325 -25.68 12.44 10.68
CA ALA A 325 -25.77 11.36 9.69
C ALA A 325 -24.43 11.20 8.95
N GLY A 326 -23.89 9.98 8.95
CA GLY A 326 -22.58 9.66 8.38
C GLY A 326 -21.44 9.46 9.37
N GLY A 327 -21.70 9.38 10.68
CA GLY A 327 -20.69 9.03 11.68
C GLY A 327 -19.88 10.21 12.23
N ASN A 328 -20.24 11.43 11.87
CA ASN A 328 -19.48 12.63 12.20
C ASN A 328 -20.04 13.39 13.41
N VAL A 329 -19.20 14.23 14.01
CA VAL A 329 -19.55 15.12 15.12
C VAL A 329 -19.86 16.53 14.60
N ARG A 330 -21.04 17.04 14.94
CA ARG A 330 -21.50 18.39 14.57
C ARG A 330 -20.56 19.43 15.18
N GLY A 331 -20.06 20.32 14.34
CA GLY A 331 -19.20 21.42 14.77
C GLY A 331 -17.74 21.02 15.05
N ALA A 332 -17.33 19.79 14.75
CA ALA A 332 -15.95 19.30 14.88
C ALA A 332 -15.18 19.25 13.55
N ASN A 333 -15.80 19.62 12.42
CA ASN A 333 -15.08 19.68 11.14
C ASN A 333 -14.13 20.89 11.14
N ALA A 334 -12.84 20.65 11.38
CA ALA A 334 -11.77 21.64 11.37
C ALA A 334 -11.69 22.48 10.08
N MET A 335 -12.15 21.95 8.95
CA MET A 335 -12.14 22.63 7.65
C MET A 335 -13.38 23.50 7.42
N SER A 336 -14.37 23.44 8.31
CA SER A 336 -15.61 24.22 8.23
C SER A 336 -15.44 25.63 8.80
N ARG A 337 -16.24 26.56 8.26
CA ARG A 337 -16.31 27.94 8.77
C ARG A 337 -16.75 28.00 10.24
N SER A 338 -17.73 27.17 10.61
CA SER A 338 -18.22 27.09 11.99
C SER A 338 -17.15 26.66 13.00
N TYR A 339 -16.19 25.83 12.59
CA TYR A 339 -15.08 25.44 13.47
C TYR A 339 -14.07 26.57 13.61
N LEU A 340 -13.71 27.24 12.50
CA LEU A 340 -12.83 28.41 12.52
C LEU A 340 -13.39 29.54 13.40
N GLU A 341 -14.71 29.71 13.42
CA GLU A 341 -15.39 30.75 14.21
C GLU A 341 -15.77 30.28 15.64
N ASN A 342 -15.36 29.07 16.05
CA ASN A 342 -15.72 28.49 17.35
C ASN A 342 -15.19 29.34 18.52
N GLU A 343 -16.08 29.86 19.36
CA GLU A 343 -15.74 30.78 20.45
C GLU A 343 -14.83 30.15 21.53
N VAL A 344 -14.94 28.83 21.76
CA VAL A 344 -14.10 28.12 22.74
C VAL A 344 -12.64 28.12 22.30
N VAL A 345 -12.39 28.01 20.99
CA VAL A 345 -11.04 28.07 20.43
C VAL A 345 -10.60 29.51 20.27
N MET A 346 -11.46 30.35 19.67
CA MET A 346 -11.12 31.72 19.28
C MET A 346 -10.89 32.66 20.45
N ARG A 347 -11.40 32.36 21.65
CA ARG A 347 -11.05 33.15 22.84
C ARG A 347 -9.55 33.13 23.15
N TYR A 348 -8.86 32.02 22.90
CA TYR A 348 -7.41 31.91 23.10
C TYR A 348 -6.65 32.50 21.90
N VAL A 349 -7.11 32.19 20.68
CA VAL A 349 -6.55 32.75 19.44
C VAL A 349 -6.72 34.27 19.35
N ARG A 350 -7.61 34.90 20.11
CA ARG A 350 -7.75 36.37 20.16
C ARG A 350 -7.00 37.02 21.32
N ASP A 351 -6.48 36.24 22.27
CA ASP A 351 -5.76 36.78 23.42
C ASP A 351 -4.27 36.99 23.07
N PRO A 352 -3.76 38.24 23.06
CA PRO A 352 -2.35 38.51 22.78
C PRO A 352 -1.39 38.01 23.88
N LYS A 353 -1.89 37.69 25.08
CA LYS A 353 -1.11 37.11 26.18
C LYS A 353 -1.21 35.58 26.26
N CYS A 354 -1.83 34.95 25.28
CA CYS A 354 -1.86 33.50 25.14
C CYS A 354 -1.02 33.09 23.93
N THR A 355 -0.04 32.23 24.11
CA THR A 355 0.77 31.66 23.02
C THR A 355 0.05 30.46 22.40
N ILE A 356 -0.01 30.39 21.07
CA ILE A 356 -0.70 29.31 20.37
C ILE A 356 0.31 28.23 19.98
N ILE A 357 0.04 26.99 20.40
CA ILE A 357 0.77 25.80 19.97
C ILE A 357 -0.22 24.89 19.24
N MET A 358 -0.10 24.81 17.93
CA MET A 358 -0.81 23.80 17.15
C MET A 358 -0.01 22.49 17.24
N TYR A 359 -0.64 21.38 17.64
CA TYR A 359 0.02 20.07 17.72
C TYR A 359 -0.93 19.00 17.19
N GLU A 360 -0.64 18.45 16.01
CA GLU A 360 -1.60 17.58 15.32
C GLU A 360 -0.94 16.60 14.35
N ASN A 361 -1.62 15.48 14.11
CA ASN A 361 -1.37 14.56 13.01
C ASN A 361 -2.57 14.56 12.03
N PRO A 362 -2.59 15.49 11.06
CA PRO A 362 -3.70 15.61 10.12
C PRO A 362 -3.94 14.34 9.29
N PRO A 363 -5.19 14.10 8.84
CA PRO A 363 -5.50 12.97 7.99
C PRO A 363 -4.76 13.00 6.65
N PHE A 364 -4.23 11.84 6.26
CA PHE A 364 -3.67 11.64 4.92
C PHE A 364 -4.77 11.23 3.94
N SER A 365 -5.27 12.20 3.18
CA SER A 365 -6.26 11.97 2.12
C SER A 365 -5.93 12.83 0.89
N GLU A 366 -5.83 12.19 -0.27
CA GLU A 366 -5.76 12.88 -1.55
C GLU A 366 -7.15 12.89 -2.20
N ALA A 367 -7.52 14.03 -2.75
CA ALA A 367 -8.89 14.21 -3.23
C ALA A 367 -9.26 13.39 -4.48
N THR A 368 -8.27 12.79 -5.14
CA THR A 368 -8.40 11.84 -6.25
C THR A 368 -7.35 10.74 -6.09
N SER A 369 -7.71 9.61 -5.46
CA SER A 369 -6.81 8.46 -5.43
C SER A 369 -7.05 7.52 -6.62
N VAL A 370 -5.96 6.98 -7.15
CA VAL A 370 -5.93 6.07 -8.31
C VAL A 370 -6.61 4.74 -7.98
N ASP A 371 -6.41 4.26 -6.75
CA ASP A 371 -7.01 3.02 -6.21
C ASP A 371 -8.54 3.03 -6.16
N HIS A 372 -9.16 4.22 -6.24
CA HIS A 372 -10.62 4.35 -6.28
C HIS A 372 -11.18 4.44 -7.70
N GLN A 373 -10.40 4.95 -8.67
CA GLN A 373 -10.79 4.92 -10.08
C GLN A 373 -10.84 3.49 -10.62
N SER A 374 -9.95 2.61 -10.15
CA SER A 374 -9.92 1.19 -10.53
C SER A 374 -11.13 0.38 -10.02
N LYS A 375 -11.86 0.87 -9.01
CA LYS A 375 -13.08 0.23 -8.45
C LYS A 375 -14.40 0.82 -8.98
N GLY A 376 -14.37 1.68 -10.01
CA GLY A 376 -15.58 2.21 -10.66
C GLY A 376 -16.42 3.19 -9.81
N LYS A 377 -15.96 3.59 -8.61
CA LYS A 377 -16.64 4.56 -7.74
C LYS A 377 -16.00 5.96 -7.88
N SER A 378 -16.38 6.67 -8.93
CA SER A 378 -15.97 8.06 -9.21
C SER A 378 -16.63 9.07 -8.24
N GLY A 379 -16.17 9.10 -6.99
CA GLY A 379 -16.54 10.16 -6.04
C GLY A 379 -15.34 11.07 -5.77
N THR A 380 -15.48 12.37 -6.02
CA THR A 380 -14.55 13.39 -5.51
C THR A 380 -14.66 13.43 -3.98
N ALA A 381 -13.53 13.58 -3.27
CA ALA A 381 -13.58 13.69 -1.81
C ALA A 381 -14.43 14.88 -1.37
N THR A 382 -15.34 14.67 -0.41
CA THR A 382 -16.35 15.66 0.00
C THR A 382 -15.72 16.91 0.61
N TRP A 383 -14.58 16.76 1.30
CA TRP A 383 -13.84 17.84 1.93
C TRP A 383 -13.35 18.92 0.95
N ARG A 384 -13.24 18.63 -0.37
CA ARG A 384 -12.88 19.66 -1.37
C ARG A 384 -13.84 20.87 -1.37
N ASN A 385 -15.05 20.68 -0.87
CA ASN A 385 -16.06 21.72 -0.81
C ASN A 385 -16.05 22.50 0.51
N ASP A 386 -15.21 22.11 1.46
CA ASP A 386 -15.11 22.78 2.75
C ASP A 386 -14.52 24.19 2.61
N TYR A 387 -14.84 25.04 3.60
CA TYR A 387 -14.55 26.46 3.56
C TYR A 387 -13.04 26.73 3.49
N VAL A 388 -12.25 26.13 4.39
CA VAL A 388 -10.79 26.29 4.43
C VAL A 388 -10.16 25.92 3.09
N VAL A 389 -10.60 24.82 2.46
CA VAL A 389 -10.02 24.30 1.22
C VAL A 389 -10.31 25.26 0.06
N LYS A 390 -11.51 25.84 0.01
CA LYS A 390 -11.86 26.86 -0.98
C LYS A 390 -11.06 28.15 -0.80
N GLU A 391 -10.86 28.60 0.44
CA GLU A 391 -10.07 29.80 0.73
C GLU A 391 -8.58 29.58 0.43
N MET A 392 -8.02 28.43 0.81
CA MET A 392 -6.66 28.04 0.44
C MET A 392 -6.47 28.06 -1.07
N LYS A 393 -7.38 27.45 -1.84
CA LYS A 393 -7.30 27.40 -3.31
C LYS A 393 -7.32 28.80 -3.93
N LYS A 394 -8.11 29.72 -3.37
CA LYS A 394 -8.11 31.13 -3.80
C LYS A 394 -6.78 31.81 -3.47
N ALA A 395 -6.27 31.62 -2.26
CA ALA A 395 -5.04 32.25 -1.79
C ALA A 395 -3.79 31.83 -2.57
N ILE A 396 -3.70 30.56 -3.00
CA ILE A 396 -2.56 30.07 -3.77
C ILE A 396 -2.67 30.34 -5.28
N SER A 397 -3.86 30.71 -5.78
CA SER A 397 -4.09 30.92 -7.21
C SER A 397 -3.29 32.13 -7.71
N GLY A 398 -2.47 31.94 -8.73
CA GLY A 398 -1.62 33.01 -9.28
C GLY A 398 -0.33 33.27 -8.49
N THR A 399 0.01 32.41 -7.53
CA THR A 399 1.29 32.44 -6.80
C THR A 399 2.23 31.34 -7.32
N ASP A 400 3.48 31.34 -6.83
CA ASP A 400 4.46 30.29 -7.13
C ASP A 400 4.21 28.97 -6.38
N ILE A 401 3.22 28.96 -5.46
CA ILE A 401 2.81 27.76 -4.73
C ILE A 401 2.19 26.75 -5.70
N SER A 402 2.57 25.49 -5.57
CA SER A 402 2.03 24.43 -6.43
C SER A 402 0.51 24.30 -6.25
N ILE A 403 -0.24 24.35 -7.35
CA ILE A 403 -1.69 24.08 -7.35
C ILE A 403 -2.03 22.67 -6.85
N GLN A 404 -1.05 21.76 -6.83
CA GLN A 404 -1.20 20.42 -6.26
C GLN A 404 -1.30 20.46 -4.73
N ALA A 405 -0.86 21.55 -4.07
CA ALA A 405 -0.96 21.71 -2.63
C ALA A 405 -2.42 21.61 -2.16
N ALA A 406 -3.38 22.18 -2.91
CA ALA A 406 -4.81 22.13 -2.60
C ALA A 406 -5.48 20.76 -2.86
N GLN A 407 -4.72 19.74 -3.27
CA GLN A 407 -5.23 18.38 -3.51
C GLN A 407 -5.02 17.44 -2.33
N ASP A 408 -4.30 17.90 -1.30
CA ASP A 408 -3.98 17.16 -0.08
C ASP A 408 -4.73 17.77 1.11
N LEU A 409 -5.47 16.95 1.86
CA LEU A 409 -6.21 17.41 3.03
C LEU A 409 -5.27 17.91 4.13
N GLY A 410 -4.13 17.23 4.35
CA GLY A 410 -3.16 17.63 5.37
C GLY A 410 -2.59 19.02 5.10
N ASN A 411 -2.45 19.40 3.83
CA ASN A 411 -2.04 20.75 3.46
C ASN A 411 -3.06 21.83 3.83
N SER A 412 -4.35 21.49 3.84
CA SER A 412 -5.40 22.42 4.25
C SER A 412 -5.35 22.68 5.76
N PHE A 413 -5.01 21.65 6.55
CA PHE A 413 -4.67 21.81 7.97
C PHE A 413 -3.45 22.71 8.16
N ILE A 414 -2.36 22.44 7.43
CA ILE A 414 -1.12 23.22 7.54
C ILE A 414 -1.34 24.69 7.17
N TRP A 415 -1.96 24.94 6.01
CA TRP A 415 -2.25 26.29 5.55
C TRP A 415 -3.14 27.05 6.53
N SER A 416 -4.22 26.42 7.02
CA SER A 416 -5.13 27.07 7.97
C SER A 416 -4.50 27.35 9.32
N ALA A 417 -3.56 26.52 9.81
CA ALA A 417 -2.84 26.78 11.05
C ALA A 417 -2.08 28.12 10.96
N PHE A 418 -1.26 28.30 9.92
CA PHE A 418 -0.53 29.56 9.72
C PHE A 418 -1.42 30.74 9.34
N HIS A 419 -2.53 30.50 8.64
CA HIS A 419 -3.37 31.58 8.14
C HIS A 419 -4.39 32.11 9.17
N TYR A 420 -4.94 31.24 10.02
CA TYR A 420 -6.03 31.60 10.94
C TYR A 420 -5.67 31.50 12.43
N TYR A 421 -4.61 30.77 12.81
CA TYR A 421 -4.32 30.49 14.23
C TYR A 421 -3.04 31.14 14.73
N LEU A 422 -1.92 31.00 14.01
CA LEU A 422 -0.64 31.55 14.46
C LEU A 422 -0.53 33.05 14.12
N ARG A 423 -0.17 33.88 15.09
CA ARG A 423 -0.25 35.34 15.01
C ARG A 423 1.08 36.04 15.27
N GLN A 424 1.94 35.43 16.07
CA GLN A 424 3.20 36.01 16.54
C GLN A 424 4.36 35.01 16.42
N PRO A 425 5.62 35.48 16.38
CA PRO A 425 6.80 34.63 16.24
C PRO A 425 6.89 33.46 17.23
N THR A 426 6.41 33.63 18.47
CA THR A 426 6.44 32.61 19.52
C THR A 426 5.39 31.53 19.34
N ASP A 427 4.33 31.78 18.55
CA ASP A 427 3.35 30.76 18.20
C ASP A 427 4.02 29.68 17.35
N SER A 428 3.66 28.43 17.65
CA SER A 428 4.39 27.26 17.18
C SER A 428 3.44 26.24 16.55
N TYR A 429 3.95 25.46 15.60
CA TYR A 429 3.21 24.39 14.97
C TYR A 429 4.04 23.13 14.88
N VAL A 430 3.62 22.10 15.61
CA VAL A 430 4.17 20.75 15.57
C VAL A 430 3.23 19.88 14.74
N VAL A 431 3.66 19.47 13.54
CA VAL A 431 2.78 18.78 12.59
C VAL A 431 3.42 17.57 11.95
N TYR A 432 2.68 16.46 11.91
CA TYR A 432 3.00 15.30 11.10
C TYR A 432 2.54 15.48 9.65
N SER A 433 3.44 15.37 8.68
CA SER A 433 3.08 15.34 7.25
C SER A 433 4.25 14.87 6.39
N PRO A 434 4.02 14.21 5.23
CA PRO A 434 5.04 14.10 4.19
C PRO A 434 5.61 15.48 3.85
N VAL A 435 6.92 15.63 3.82
CA VAL A 435 7.58 16.95 3.69
C VAL A 435 7.30 17.70 2.38
N LYS A 436 6.56 17.07 1.44
CA LYS A 436 6.19 17.65 0.13
C LYS A 436 5.53 19.02 0.22
N TYR A 437 4.79 19.33 1.29
CA TYR A 437 4.14 20.64 1.48
C TYR A 437 5.15 21.78 1.50
N TRP A 438 6.30 21.58 2.16
CA TRP A 438 7.38 22.54 2.21
C TRP A 438 8.35 22.34 1.04
N LYS A 439 8.78 21.09 0.80
CA LYS A 439 9.86 20.74 -0.12
C LYS A 439 9.51 21.00 -1.59
N ALA A 440 8.38 20.50 -2.08
CA ALA A 440 8.05 20.51 -3.51
C ALA A 440 6.85 21.38 -3.86
N GLN A 441 5.98 21.65 -2.89
CA GLN A 441 4.77 22.43 -3.09
C GLN A 441 4.95 23.89 -2.67
N ASN A 442 5.99 24.19 -1.89
CA ASN A 442 6.32 25.53 -1.41
C ASN A 442 5.15 26.21 -0.68
N LEU A 443 4.31 25.44 0.01
CA LEU A 443 3.08 25.92 0.65
C LEU A 443 3.34 26.92 1.77
N ILE A 444 4.47 26.76 2.48
CA ILE A 444 4.90 27.64 3.55
C ILE A 444 6.37 28.00 3.39
N SER A 445 6.76 29.19 3.85
CA SER A 445 8.15 29.65 3.98
C SER A 445 8.38 30.12 5.42
N LYS A 446 8.32 29.18 6.37
CA LYS A 446 8.37 29.44 7.82
C LYS A 446 9.65 28.87 8.41
N ARG A 447 10.12 29.44 9.53
CA ARG A 447 11.35 29.00 10.20
C ARG A 447 11.16 27.63 10.86
N PHE A 448 12.02 26.70 10.48
CA PHE A 448 12.14 25.36 11.02
C PHE A 448 12.96 25.45 12.30
N ILE A 449 12.51 24.82 13.37
CA ILE A 449 13.23 24.79 14.63
C ILE A 449 13.88 23.43 14.82
N ASP A 450 13.07 22.37 14.77
CA ASP A 450 13.51 20.99 14.91
C ASP A 450 12.45 20.02 14.36
N GLY A 451 12.80 18.76 14.18
CA GLY A 451 11.90 17.75 13.66
C GLY A 451 12.49 16.35 13.60
N TYR A 452 11.61 15.38 13.43
CA TYR A 452 11.94 13.97 13.33
C TYR A 452 11.33 13.33 12.09
N GLY A 453 12.01 12.32 11.54
CA GLY A 453 11.48 11.43 10.51
C GLY A 453 11.08 10.10 11.12
N PHE A 454 9.93 9.55 10.74
CA PHE A 454 9.48 8.24 11.20
C PHE A 454 9.13 7.32 10.03
N ASN A 455 9.19 6.01 10.26
CA ASN A 455 8.74 5.04 9.28
C ASN A 455 7.20 4.92 9.31
N ARG A 456 6.56 5.33 8.22
CA ARG A 456 5.11 5.35 8.05
C ARG A 456 4.48 3.96 8.20
N ARG A 457 5.21 2.86 7.99
CA ARG A 457 4.68 1.48 8.12
C ARG A 457 3.93 1.24 9.45
N TRP A 458 4.32 1.94 10.50
CA TRP A 458 3.74 1.76 11.84
C TRP A 458 2.42 2.53 12.02
N PHE A 459 2.11 3.47 11.13
CA PHE A 459 0.84 4.23 11.08
C PHE A 459 -0.26 3.43 10.35
N HIS A 460 -0.36 2.13 10.64
CA HIS A 460 -1.35 1.22 10.04
C HIS A 460 -1.30 1.08 8.50
N THR A 461 -0.12 1.23 7.90
CA THR A 461 0.07 1.05 6.45
C THR A 461 1.15 0.02 6.15
N ASN A 462 1.07 -0.64 5.00
CA ASN A 462 2.09 -1.59 4.55
C ASN A 462 3.22 -0.91 3.75
N ILE A 463 3.28 0.43 3.76
CA ILE A 463 4.24 1.21 2.99
C ILE A 463 5.33 1.76 3.91
N ASP A 464 6.56 1.28 3.70
CA ASP A 464 7.78 1.89 4.23
C ASP A 464 8.04 3.24 3.52
N ALA A 465 7.85 4.35 4.24
CA ALA A 465 8.10 5.71 3.76
C ALA A 465 8.35 6.66 4.94
N CYS A 466 9.08 7.75 4.72
CA CYS A 466 9.31 8.78 5.72
C CYS A 466 8.05 9.65 5.88
N ILE A 467 7.61 9.80 7.13
CA ILE A 467 6.70 10.85 7.56
C ILE A 467 7.45 11.77 8.51
N MET A 468 7.40 13.07 8.27
CA MET A 468 8.09 14.06 9.09
C MET A 468 7.13 14.59 10.15
N VAL A 469 7.60 14.72 11.40
CA VAL A 469 7.02 15.66 12.37
C VAL A 469 7.95 16.86 12.49
N ALA A 470 7.44 18.06 12.30
CA ALA A 470 8.24 19.28 12.30
C ALA A 470 7.67 20.31 13.26
N LEU A 471 8.54 20.95 14.02
CA LEU A 471 8.28 22.15 14.80
C LEU A 471 8.65 23.39 13.96
N TRP A 472 7.63 24.14 13.59
CA TRP A 472 7.76 25.42 12.91
C TRP A 472 7.39 26.57 13.85
N SER A 473 8.07 27.71 13.71
CA SER A 473 7.61 28.98 14.26
C SER A 473 6.89 29.82 13.22
N ASN A 474 6.04 30.75 13.66
CA ASN A 474 5.43 31.73 12.78
C ASN A 474 6.36 32.91 12.45
N GLU A 475 7.57 32.59 12.01
CA GLU A 475 8.57 33.53 11.51
C GLU A 475 8.83 33.14 10.05
N ASP A 476 8.85 34.11 9.13
CA ASP A 476 9.17 33.81 7.74
C ASP A 476 10.65 33.43 7.59
N SER A 477 10.95 32.54 6.66
CA SER A 477 12.30 32.03 6.45
C SER A 477 12.49 31.47 5.05
N ASP A 478 13.62 31.81 4.45
CA ASP A 478 14.03 31.39 3.09
C ASP A 478 15.03 30.22 3.13
N MET A 479 14.84 29.27 4.06
CA MET A 479 15.70 28.08 4.12
C MET A 479 15.60 27.26 2.85
N ASP A 480 16.75 26.72 2.43
CA ASP A 480 16.86 25.81 1.30
C ASP A 480 16.99 24.33 1.73
N GLY A 481 17.24 24.09 3.02
CA GLY A 481 17.33 22.74 3.56
C GLY A 481 17.54 22.72 5.06
N PHE A 482 17.33 21.54 5.64
CA PHE A 482 17.58 21.24 7.05
C PHE A 482 17.82 19.72 7.22
N THR A 483 18.34 19.33 8.38
CA THR A 483 18.56 17.92 8.73
C THR A 483 17.66 17.54 9.90
N ILE A 484 17.06 16.36 9.83
CA ILE A 484 16.25 15.78 10.91
C ILE A 484 16.81 14.42 11.32
N ASN A 485 16.53 14.02 12.56
CA ASN A 485 16.83 12.67 13.01
C ASN A 485 15.66 11.73 12.68
N GLY A 486 15.96 10.66 11.95
CA GLY A 486 15.04 9.60 11.60
C GLY A 486 15.04 8.45 12.62
N TYR A 487 13.87 7.97 13.01
CA TYR A 487 13.69 6.82 13.89
C TYR A 487 12.74 5.78 13.28
N ASP A 488 13.17 4.52 13.24
CA ASP A 488 12.30 3.37 12.96
C ASP A 488 11.98 2.65 14.28
N TYR A 489 10.89 1.87 14.30
CA TYR A 489 10.47 1.14 15.49
C TYR A 489 10.95 -0.31 15.45
N ASP A 490 11.37 -0.82 16.60
CA ASP A 490 11.68 -2.23 16.83
C ASP A 490 10.59 -2.88 17.66
N GLU A 491 9.64 -3.52 16.98
CA GLU A 491 8.52 -4.24 17.58
C GLU A 491 8.96 -5.34 18.56
N ARG A 492 10.15 -5.94 18.38
CA ARG A 492 10.61 -7.02 19.27
C ARG A 492 11.00 -6.53 20.64
N ASN A 493 11.56 -5.33 20.70
CA ASN A 493 12.09 -4.73 21.92
C ASN A 493 11.22 -3.58 22.44
N ASP A 494 10.11 -3.30 21.74
CA ASP A 494 9.20 -2.18 22.00
C ASP A 494 9.92 -0.84 22.17
N CYS A 495 10.85 -0.53 21.26
CA CYS A 495 11.68 0.66 21.36
C CYS A 495 12.01 1.30 20.01
N LEU A 496 12.52 2.54 20.04
CA LEU A 496 13.03 3.22 18.86
C LEU A 496 14.43 2.71 18.53
N LYS A 497 14.68 2.42 17.25
CA LYS A 497 16.01 2.14 16.73
C LYS A 497 16.90 3.39 16.80
N PRO A 498 18.24 3.24 16.72
CA PRO A 498 19.15 4.37 16.67
C PRO A 498 18.80 5.39 15.57
N ALA A 499 19.02 6.67 15.89
CA ALA A 499 18.75 7.77 14.97
C ALA A 499 19.59 7.66 13.69
N VAL A 500 18.98 7.98 12.55
CA VAL A 500 19.67 8.16 11.26
C VAL A 500 19.49 9.60 10.77
N PRO A 501 20.55 10.31 10.35
CA PRO A 501 20.39 11.67 9.85
C PRO A 501 19.71 11.65 8.47
N LEU A 502 18.69 12.50 8.30
CA LEU A 502 17.95 12.64 7.04
C LEU A 502 18.05 14.10 6.56
N GLU A 503 18.59 14.28 5.36
CA GLU A 503 18.73 15.60 4.74
C GLU A 503 17.47 15.96 3.95
N VAL A 504 16.88 17.10 4.25
CA VAL A 504 15.73 17.65 3.54
C VAL A 504 16.17 18.88 2.77
N LYS A 505 16.02 18.87 1.44
CA LYS A 505 16.30 20.03 0.57
C LYS A 505 15.07 20.48 -0.18
N ARG A 506 14.86 21.78 -0.31
CA ARG A 506 13.77 22.39 -1.08
C ARG A 506 13.98 22.17 -2.58
N LEU A 507 12.88 22.11 -3.34
CA LEU A 507 12.89 22.07 -4.80
C LEU A 507 12.48 23.42 -5.36
N HIS A 508 13.21 23.88 -6.37
CA HIS A 508 12.97 25.19 -7.01
C HIS A 508 12.38 25.06 -8.42
N SER A 509 12.46 23.88 -9.01
CA SER A 509 12.03 23.61 -10.38
C SER A 509 11.20 22.33 -10.48
N ARG A 510 10.53 22.17 -11.63
CA ARG A 510 9.70 20.99 -11.89
C ARG A 510 10.47 20.03 -12.79
N VAL A 511 10.34 18.72 -12.55
CA VAL A 511 10.93 17.70 -13.43
C VAL A 511 10.52 17.85 -14.91
N THR A 512 9.34 18.44 -15.16
CA THR A 512 8.83 18.74 -16.51
C THR A 512 9.63 19.83 -17.23
N ASP A 513 10.52 20.56 -16.56
CA ASP A 513 11.35 21.59 -17.19
C ASP A 513 12.38 20.99 -18.16
N TYR A 514 12.67 19.69 -18.05
CA TYR A 514 13.50 18.94 -19.01
C TYR A 514 12.76 18.55 -20.30
N TYR A 515 11.43 18.69 -20.35
CA TYR A 515 10.63 18.28 -21.51
C TYR A 515 11.08 19.03 -22.77
N ASP A 516 11.08 18.31 -23.89
CA ASP A 516 11.22 18.93 -25.20
C ASP A 516 9.92 19.66 -25.56
N LYS A 517 10.05 20.95 -25.88
CA LYS A 517 8.91 21.84 -26.18
C LYS A 517 8.83 22.18 -27.68
N ARG A 518 9.64 21.54 -28.53
CA ARG A 518 9.58 21.72 -29.98
C ARG A 518 8.17 21.41 -30.49
N PRO A 519 7.58 22.28 -31.35
CA PRO A 519 6.27 22.01 -31.92
C PRO A 519 6.37 20.86 -32.93
N ILE A 520 5.39 19.95 -32.88
CA ILE A 520 5.27 18.89 -33.89
C ILE A 520 4.60 19.47 -35.15
N PRO A 521 5.20 19.28 -36.35
CA PRO A 521 4.63 19.70 -37.62
C PRO A 521 3.24 19.12 -37.87
N GLU A 522 2.37 19.86 -38.56
CA GLU A 522 1.00 19.41 -38.84
C GLU A 522 0.96 18.13 -39.70
N ALA A 523 1.93 17.95 -40.60
CA ALA A 523 2.06 16.74 -41.41
C ALA A 523 2.33 15.47 -40.57
N ASP A 524 2.94 15.63 -39.39
CA ASP A 524 3.24 14.55 -38.47
C ASP A 524 2.13 14.36 -37.42
N ARG A 525 1.07 15.18 -37.41
CA ARG A 525 -0.08 15.07 -36.50
C ARG A 525 -1.06 13.97 -36.95
N ARG A 526 -0.53 12.75 -37.03
CA ARG A 526 -1.23 11.53 -37.42
C ARG A 526 -0.86 10.38 -36.48
N GLY A 527 -1.54 9.25 -36.64
CA GLY A 527 -1.24 8.02 -35.90
C GLY A 527 -2.19 7.74 -34.74
N VAL A 528 -1.78 6.80 -33.88
CA VAL A 528 -2.60 6.28 -32.77
C VAL A 528 -2.18 6.83 -31.41
N LEU A 529 -3.00 6.55 -30.39
CA LEU A 529 -2.69 6.86 -28.99
C LEU A 529 -2.61 5.58 -28.16
N ALA A 530 -1.59 5.49 -27.31
CA ALA A 530 -1.32 4.37 -26.45
C ALA A 530 -1.91 4.53 -25.05
N GLY A 531 -2.34 3.40 -24.48
CA GLY A 531 -2.62 3.24 -23.06
C GLY A 531 -1.34 3.13 -22.22
N LEU A 532 -1.49 2.98 -20.91
CA LEU A 532 -0.35 2.80 -20.01
C LEU A 532 0.38 1.47 -20.22
N ASN A 533 -0.24 0.51 -20.92
CA ASN A 533 0.34 -0.79 -21.27
C ASN A 533 1.13 -0.77 -22.59
N GLY A 534 1.37 0.39 -23.20
CA GLY A 534 2.13 0.49 -24.46
C GLY A 534 1.31 0.32 -25.74
N TYR A 535 0.21 -0.43 -25.70
CA TYR A 535 -0.64 -0.69 -26.87
C TYR A 535 -1.67 0.42 -27.10
N GLU A 536 -2.21 0.47 -28.32
CA GLU A 536 -3.30 1.37 -28.70
C GLU A 536 -4.52 1.25 -27.77
N THR A 537 -5.15 2.38 -27.46
CA THR A 537 -6.38 2.41 -26.67
C THR A 537 -7.47 3.27 -27.30
N THR A 538 -8.68 2.70 -27.35
CA THR A 538 -9.90 3.38 -27.83
C THR A 538 -10.93 3.61 -26.72
N SER A 539 -10.65 3.13 -25.51
CA SER A 539 -11.64 2.99 -24.42
C SER A 539 -11.83 4.23 -23.56
N ARG A 540 -11.08 5.32 -23.79
CA ARG A 540 -11.13 6.56 -23.02
C ARG A 540 -11.31 7.73 -23.98
N LYS A 541 -12.11 8.75 -23.62
CA LYS A 541 -12.14 10.02 -24.36
C LYS A 541 -10.72 10.61 -24.35
N PRO A 542 -9.96 10.56 -25.46
CA PRO A 542 -8.56 10.93 -25.43
C PRO A 542 -8.42 12.45 -25.35
N SER A 543 -7.46 12.93 -24.59
CA SER A 543 -7.03 14.34 -24.57
C SER A 543 -5.64 14.54 -25.17
N GLY A 544 -4.88 13.46 -25.37
CA GLY A 544 -3.62 13.46 -26.10
C GLY A 544 -3.82 13.73 -27.58
N LYS A 545 -2.78 14.26 -28.24
CA LYS A 545 -2.75 14.47 -29.69
C LYS A 545 -1.76 13.49 -30.31
N PRO A 546 -2.19 12.59 -31.22
CA PRO A 546 -1.29 11.64 -31.86
C PRO A 546 -0.27 12.37 -32.72
N ALA A 547 0.91 11.77 -32.85
CA ALA A 547 1.91 12.18 -33.79
C ALA A 547 2.78 10.99 -34.20
N LYS A 548 3.15 10.97 -35.48
CA LYS A 548 4.07 10.01 -36.08
C LYS A 548 4.79 10.70 -37.24
N GLY A 549 6.11 10.72 -37.18
CA GLY A 549 7.00 11.27 -38.18
C GLY A 549 8.35 10.56 -38.13
N GLU A 550 9.19 10.73 -39.15
CA GLU A 550 10.48 10.03 -39.23
C GLU A 550 11.42 10.37 -38.07
N ASP A 551 11.37 11.62 -37.57
CA ASP A 551 12.18 12.09 -36.44
C ASP A 551 11.62 11.69 -35.06
N LEU A 552 10.39 11.15 -34.98
CA LEU A 552 9.76 10.80 -33.70
C LEU A 552 10.03 9.33 -33.34
N LEU A 553 10.62 9.10 -32.16
CA LEU A 553 10.89 7.76 -31.63
C LEU A 553 9.74 7.19 -30.79
N GLY A 554 8.96 8.06 -30.15
CA GLY A 554 7.94 7.67 -29.20
C GLY A 554 7.55 8.82 -28.29
N TYR A 555 7.03 8.48 -27.11
CA TYR A 555 6.46 9.44 -26.16
C TYR A 555 6.92 9.14 -24.74
N MET A 556 7.36 10.17 -24.03
CA MET A 556 7.75 10.09 -22.62
C MET A 556 6.88 11.03 -21.78
N ALA A 557 6.31 10.51 -20.69
CA ALA A 557 5.68 11.32 -19.66
C ALA A 557 6.32 10.98 -18.31
N VAL A 558 6.92 11.97 -17.65
CA VAL A 558 7.44 11.87 -16.27
C VAL A 558 7.06 13.15 -15.54
N TYR A 559 6.11 13.05 -14.63
CA TYR A 559 5.56 14.22 -13.93
C TYR A 559 5.30 13.97 -12.45
N GLY A 560 4.99 15.05 -11.73
CA GLY A 560 4.91 15.07 -10.27
C GLY A 560 6.28 14.98 -9.60
N ALA A 561 6.44 15.60 -8.43
CA ALA A 561 7.71 15.55 -7.69
C ALA A 561 7.88 14.20 -6.97
N GLY A 562 6.81 13.65 -6.38
CA GLY A 562 6.86 12.41 -5.62
C GLY A 562 6.94 11.13 -6.46
N PHE A 563 6.97 10.01 -5.74
CA PHE A 563 6.96 8.65 -6.27
C PHE A 563 5.70 7.88 -5.85
N ASP A 564 4.63 8.60 -5.55
CA ASP A 564 3.30 8.01 -5.37
C ASP A 564 2.79 7.54 -6.74
N ASN A 565 2.31 6.30 -6.85
CA ASN A 565 1.83 5.70 -8.11
C ASN A 565 2.79 5.92 -9.31
N PRO A 566 4.07 5.49 -9.22
CA PRO A 566 5.10 5.82 -10.20
C PRO A 566 4.82 5.20 -11.58
N GLU A 567 3.99 4.17 -11.67
CA GLU A 567 3.54 3.55 -12.94
C GLU A 567 2.48 4.39 -13.66
N LEU A 568 1.72 5.23 -12.93
CA LEU A 568 0.76 6.16 -13.52
C LEU A 568 1.45 7.44 -14.01
N HIS A 569 2.41 7.93 -13.23
CA HIS A 569 3.07 9.22 -13.45
C HIS A 569 4.38 9.14 -14.23
N SER A 570 4.74 7.94 -14.70
CA SER A 570 5.86 7.70 -15.60
C SER A 570 5.46 6.71 -16.68
N SER A 571 5.67 7.06 -17.93
CA SER A 571 5.46 6.15 -19.07
C SER A 571 6.45 6.47 -20.20
N LEU A 572 6.92 5.42 -20.85
CA LEU A 572 7.72 5.48 -22.07
C LEU A 572 7.04 4.56 -23.09
N LEU A 573 6.59 5.13 -24.22
CA LEU A 573 5.63 4.50 -25.14
C LEU A 573 6.08 4.71 -26.59
N THR A 574 5.72 3.79 -27.50
CA THR A 574 5.99 3.93 -28.95
C THR A 574 5.07 4.94 -29.63
N ALA A 575 3.90 5.21 -29.05
CA ALA A 575 2.94 6.21 -29.53
C ALA A 575 2.56 7.22 -28.43
N GLY A 576 1.89 8.31 -28.83
CA GLY A 576 1.44 9.34 -27.90
C GLY A 576 0.53 8.78 -26.80
N ARG A 577 0.69 9.24 -25.57
CA ARG A 577 -0.17 8.79 -24.45
C ARG A 577 -1.59 9.35 -24.58
N TYR A 578 -2.62 8.52 -24.35
CA TYR A 578 -4.02 8.88 -24.54
C TYR A 578 -4.50 10.13 -23.77
N ASP A 579 -3.95 10.42 -22.60
CA ASP A 579 -4.26 11.61 -21.77
C ASP A 579 -3.17 12.70 -21.83
N GLY A 580 -2.09 12.49 -22.59
CA GLY A 580 -0.97 13.43 -22.73
C GLY A 580 0.02 13.40 -21.56
N HIS A 581 0.22 14.55 -20.91
CA HIS A 581 1.13 14.76 -19.77
C HIS A 581 2.65 14.57 -20.01
N GLY A 582 3.05 14.42 -21.27
CA GLY A 582 4.44 14.21 -21.69
C GLY A 582 4.83 14.99 -22.94
N PHE A 583 5.87 14.51 -23.60
CA PHE A 583 6.41 15.05 -24.85
C PHE A 583 6.85 13.92 -25.77
N TYR A 584 6.91 14.20 -27.08
CA TYR A 584 7.45 13.26 -28.06
C TYR A 584 8.98 13.26 -28.01
N LEU A 585 9.57 12.08 -28.02
CA LEU A 585 11.02 11.89 -28.10
C LEU A 585 11.46 12.00 -29.55
N HIS A 586 12.49 12.81 -29.80
CA HIS A 586 13.07 12.97 -31.13
C HIS A 586 14.36 12.17 -31.25
N ARG A 587 14.67 11.71 -32.47
CA ARG A 587 15.85 10.88 -32.75
C ARG A 587 17.15 11.61 -32.42
N ASP A 588 17.17 12.93 -32.55
CA ASP A 588 18.37 13.75 -32.37
C ASP A 588 18.77 14.02 -30.91
N ASN A 589 17.87 13.87 -29.94
CA ASN A 589 18.14 14.24 -28.54
C ASN A 589 17.64 13.24 -27.48
N TYR A 590 17.12 12.08 -27.88
CA TYR A 590 16.50 11.15 -26.94
C TYR A 590 17.42 10.72 -25.79
N LEU A 591 18.73 10.55 -26.05
CA LEU A 591 19.73 10.20 -25.05
C LEU A 591 19.73 11.19 -23.87
N GLU A 592 19.65 12.50 -24.15
CA GLU A 592 19.60 13.55 -23.14
C GLU A 592 18.30 13.54 -22.31
N LYS A 593 17.27 12.85 -22.81
CA LYS A 593 15.95 12.74 -22.17
C LYS A 593 15.78 11.46 -21.34
N LEU A 594 16.50 10.39 -21.67
CA LEU A 594 16.45 9.12 -20.91
C LEU A 594 16.72 9.24 -19.41
N PRO A 595 17.57 10.16 -18.91
CA PRO A 595 17.72 10.42 -17.48
C PRO A 595 16.40 10.69 -16.74
N LEU A 596 15.40 11.28 -17.40
CA LEU A 596 14.07 11.48 -16.81
C LEU A 596 13.37 10.17 -16.48
N PHE A 597 13.40 9.22 -17.41
CA PHE A 597 12.84 7.89 -17.19
C PHE A 597 13.62 7.16 -16.09
N CYS A 598 14.95 7.24 -16.12
CA CYS A 598 15.80 6.66 -15.07
C CYS A 598 15.48 7.24 -13.68
N ALA A 599 15.31 8.56 -13.56
CA ALA A 599 14.93 9.23 -12.32
C ALA A 599 13.57 8.75 -11.79
N SER A 600 12.63 8.48 -12.69
CA SER A 600 11.29 8.02 -12.30
C SER A 600 11.28 6.62 -11.67
N ARG A 601 12.34 5.82 -11.88
CA ARG A 601 12.48 4.45 -11.36
C ARG A 601 13.16 4.38 -9.99
N PHE A 602 13.59 5.51 -9.41
CA PHE A 602 14.39 5.52 -8.18
C PHE A 602 13.82 4.66 -7.05
N ILE A 603 12.55 4.84 -6.69
CA ILE A 603 11.90 4.06 -5.61
C ILE A 603 11.66 2.59 -5.98
N SER A 604 11.73 2.19 -7.26
CA SER A 604 11.69 0.78 -7.64
C SER A 604 12.90 0.02 -7.10
N TYR A 605 14.05 0.69 -7.03
CA TYR A 605 15.35 0.14 -6.64
C TYR A 605 15.83 0.60 -5.25
N ASN A 606 15.30 1.72 -4.74
CA ASN A 606 15.59 2.28 -3.42
C ASN A 606 14.29 2.46 -2.61
N ARG A 607 13.89 1.42 -1.88
CA ARG A 607 12.60 1.36 -1.16
C ARG A 607 12.71 1.69 0.33
N GLY A 608 13.89 2.09 0.81
CA GLY A 608 14.09 2.43 2.21
C GLY A 608 13.12 3.53 2.64
N TRP A 609 12.56 3.41 3.85
CA TRP A 609 11.67 4.43 4.39
C TRP A 609 12.37 5.79 4.51
N THR A 610 13.70 5.78 4.71
CA THR A 610 14.55 6.99 4.74
C THR A 610 14.62 7.73 3.41
N GLU A 611 14.29 7.06 2.29
CA GLU A 611 14.32 7.64 0.94
C GLU A 611 12.89 7.96 0.46
N ARG A 612 11.97 7.00 0.59
CA ARG A 612 10.61 7.13 0.07
C ARG A 612 9.84 8.19 0.84
N GLY A 613 9.30 9.18 0.14
CA GLY A 613 8.58 10.31 0.74
C GLY A 613 9.48 11.51 1.08
N LEU A 614 10.81 11.30 1.10
CA LEU A 614 11.80 12.36 1.29
C LEU A 614 12.42 12.79 -0.05
N ILE A 615 12.92 11.83 -0.82
CA ILE A 615 13.52 12.08 -2.15
C ILE A 615 12.42 12.30 -3.19
N MET A 616 12.60 13.34 -3.99
CA MET A 616 11.66 13.76 -5.02
C MET A 616 12.38 14.11 -6.31
N LYS A 617 11.65 14.11 -7.43
CA LYS A 617 12.16 14.47 -8.75
C LYS A 617 12.18 15.98 -8.93
N SER A 618 13.27 16.51 -9.47
CA SER A 618 13.42 17.94 -9.72
C SER A 618 14.18 18.21 -11.03
N ALA A 619 14.31 19.48 -11.40
CA ALA A 619 15.19 19.95 -12.46
C ALA A 619 16.21 20.99 -11.96
N ASP A 620 16.51 21.00 -10.66
CA ASP A 620 17.30 22.07 -10.04
C ASP A 620 18.73 22.11 -10.58
N GLY A 621 19.30 20.95 -10.94
CA GLY A 621 20.62 20.81 -11.57
C GLY A 621 20.63 20.87 -13.10
N LYS A 622 19.51 21.24 -13.75
CA LYS A 622 19.34 21.19 -15.21
C LYS A 622 20.41 21.97 -15.96
N ASP A 623 20.71 23.19 -15.56
CA ASP A 623 21.68 24.03 -16.27
C ASP A 623 23.10 23.41 -16.26
N GLN A 624 23.48 22.80 -15.14
CA GLN A 624 24.76 22.11 -15.02
C GLN A 624 24.76 20.81 -15.82
N PHE A 625 23.64 20.08 -15.83
CA PHE A 625 23.47 18.89 -16.66
C PHE A 625 23.64 19.23 -18.15
N GLU A 626 22.90 20.20 -18.66
CA GLU A 626 22.95 20.58 -20.07
C GLU A 626 24.33 21.09 -20.51
N ARG A 627 25.04 21.82 -19.64
CA ARG A 627 26.43 22.23 -19.92
C ARG A 627 27.36 21.02 -20.06
N ASP A 628 27.25 20.05 -19.15
CA ASP A 628 28.11 18.88 -19.14
C ASP A 628 27.76 17.93 -20.30
N VAL A 629 26.49 17.80 -20.69
CA VAL A 629 26.08 17.10 -21.92
C VAL A 629 26.72 17.75 -23.15
N ARG A 630 26.56 19.07 -23.33
CA ARG A 630 27.16 19.78 -24.49
C ARG A 630 28.68 19.65 -24.58
N SER A 631 29.35 19.43 -23.45
CA SER A 631 30.81 19.23 -23.41
C SER A 631 31.28 17.80 -23.74
N GLY A 632 30.36 16.85 -23.93
CA GLY A 632 30.66 15.43 -24.11
C GLY A 632 31.00 14.67 -22.82
N LYS A 633 30.99 15.36 -21.67
CA LYS A 633 31.38 14.79 -20.37
C LYS A 633 30.44 13.68 -19.90
N LEU A 634 29.20 13.68 -20.36
CA LEU A 634 28.18 12.71 -19.96
C LEU A 634 27.91 11.64 -21.02
N ASP A 635 28.63 11.61 -22.15
CA ASP A 635 28.33 10.72 -23.29
C ASP A 635 28.22 9.26 -22.87
N GLN A 636 29.22 8.76 -22.13
CA GLN A 636 29.19 7.39 -21.63
C GLN A 636 28.05 7.16 -20.64
N TRP A 637 27.77 8.12 -19.75
CA TRP A 637 26.69 7.99 -18.78
C TRP A 637 25.29 8.00 -19.43
N LEU A 638 25.09 8.75 -20.51
CA LEU A 638 23.85 8.73 -21.29
C LEU A 638 23.66 7.36 -21.97
N LEU A 639 24.75 6.72 -22.42
CA LEU A 639 24.70 5.35 -22.95
C LEU A 639 24.43 4.31 -21.85
N LYS A 640 24.90 4.54 -20.61
CA LYS A 640 24.50 3.75 -19.45
C LYS A 640 23.01 3.88 -19.15
N CYS A 641 22.45 5.10 -19.24
CA CYS A 641 21.01 5.34 -19.14
C CYS A 641 20.23 4.64 -20.28
N LEU A 642 20.79 4.57 -21.49
CA LEU A 642 20.23 3.82 -22.60
C LEU A 642 20.18 2.32 -22.30
N LEU A 643 21.29 1.72 -21.88
CA LEU A 643 21.34 0.30 -21.51
C LEU A 643 20.29 -0.03 -20.44
N PHE A 644 20.25 0.78 -19.38
CA PHE A 644 19.27 0.63 -18.32
C PHE A 644 17.83 0.71 -18.87
N THR A 645 17.51 1.74 -19.67
CA THR A 645 16.17 1.93 -20.26
C THR A 645 15.74 0.75 -21.13
N CYS A 646 16.64 0.17 -21.94
CA CYS A 646 16.32 -0.97 -22.79
C CYS A 646 15.99 -2.24 -21.99
N LEU A 647 16.57 -2.39 -20.80
CA LEU A 647 16.44 -3.58 -19.96
C LEU A 647 15.40 -3.43 -18.85
N GLU A 648 14.88 -2.21 -18.63
CA GLU A 648 13.92 -1.93 -17.58
C GLU A 648 12.49 -2.32 -17.99
N ARG A 649 11.79 -3.06 -17.13
CA ARG A 649 10.48 -3.69 -17.44
C ARG A 649 9.33 -2.69 -17.66
N GLN A 650 9.46 -1.47 -17.18
CA GLN A 650 8.51 -0.36 -17.34
C GLN A 650 8.80 0.51 -18.57
N ASN A 651 9.79 0.12 -19.39
CA ASN A 651 9.86 0.59 -20.77
C ASN A 651 8.74 -0.07 -21.58
N HIS A 652 7.58 0.59 -21.62
CA HIS A 652 6.39 0.12 -22.32
C HIS A 652 6.38 0.45 -23.81
N MET A 653 7.55 0.72 -24.41
CA MET A 653 7.67 0.73 -25.86
C MET A 653 7.49 -0.70 -26.36
N VAL A 654 6.37 -0.94 -27.05
CA VAL A 654 6.03 -2.24 -27.66
C VAL A 654 5.97 -2.10 -29.17
N THR A 655 6.37 -3.14 -29.89
CA THR A 655 6.19 -3.21 -31.34
C THR A 655 4.79 -3.72 -31.66
N PHE A 656 4.00 -2.95 -32.41
CA PHE A 656 2.65 -3.36 -32.84
C PHE A 656 2.20 -2.66 -34.13
N THR A 657 1.18 -3.20 -34.79
CA THR A 657 0.48 -2.55 -35.91
C THR A 657 -0.74 -1.80 -35.38
N GLY A 658 -0.82 -0.49 -35.62
CA GLY A 658 -1.94 0.34 -35.18
C GLY A 658 -3.19 0.14 -36.02
N SER A 659 -4.33 0.64 -35.53
CA SER A 659 -5.60 0.66 -36.25
C SER A 659 -5.59 1.51 -37.52
N ASP A 660 -4.59 2.37 -37.67
CA ASP A 660 -4.25 3.12 -38.87
C ASP A 660 -3.52 2.29 -39.94
N GLY A 661 -3.25 1.01 -39.66
CA GLY A 661 -2.55 0.08 -40.57
C GLY A 661 -1.04 0.28 -40.60
N GLU A 662 -0.51 1.13 -39.72
CA GLU A 662 0.89 1.53 -39.70
C GLU A 662 1.66 0.79 -38.60
N GLU A 663 2.95 0.53 -38.82
CA GLU A 663 3.80 -0.14 -37.83
C GLU A 663 4.41 0.86 -36.83
N TYR A 664 4.33 0.51 -35.55
CA TYR A 664 4.94 1.23 -34.44
C TYR A 664 6.03 0.34 -33.85
N ARG A 665 7.26 0.49 -34.33
CA ARG A 665 8.40 -0.32 -33.92
C ARG A 665 9.02 0.20 -32.61
N ASN A 666 9.35 -0.69 -31.69
CA ASN A 666 10.16 -0.33 -30.53
C ASN A 666 11.62 -0.07 -30.97
N GLU A 667 12.02 1.18 -30.95
CA GLU A 667 13.39 1.62 -31.26
C GLU A 667 14.32 1.61 -30.02
N LEU A 668 13.76 1.55 -28.80
CA LEU A 668 14.51 1.51 -27.54
C LEU A 668 14.62 0.09 -26.97
N THR A 669 15.05 -0.84 -27.81
CA THR A 669 15.37 -2.23 -27.44
C THR A 669 16.65 -2.69 -28.15
N LEU A 670 17.29 -3.73 -27.61
CA LEU A 670 18.51 -4.33 -28.13
C LEU A 670 18.22 -5.50 -29.08
N ASP A 671 16.96 -5.83 -29.37
CA ASP A 671 16.59 -6.84 -30.36
C ASP A 671 16.81 -6.31 -31.79
N THR A 672 17.68 -6.96 -32.54
CA THR A 672 18.02 -6.59 -33.93
C THR A 672 17.45 -7.55 -34.97
N THR A 673 16.47 -8.40 -34.61
CA THR A 673 15.88 -9.42 -35.50
C THR A 673 15.35 -8.79 -36.80
N ASN A 674 14.76 -7.60 -36.70
CA ASN A 674 14.21 -6.84 -37.84
C ASN A 674 15.10 -5.64 -38.22
N GLY A 675 16.42 -5.84 -38.15
CA GLY A 675 17.44 -4.83 -38.43
C GLY A 675 17.86 -4.03 -37.20
N PRO A 676 18.94 -3.22 -37.28
CA PRO A 676 19.39 -2.41 -36.15
C PRO A 676 18.29 -1.44 -35.69
N THR A 677 18.07 -1.36 -34.37
CA THR A 677 17.31 -0.29 -33.73
C THR A 677 18.23 0.90 -33.45
N ILE A 678 17.67 2.08 -33.16
CA ILE A 678 18.50 3.22 -32.72
C ILE A 678 19.28 2.88 -31.44
N ALA A 679 18.66 2.17 -30.49
CA ALA A 679 19.32 1.78 -29.25
C ALA A 679 20.48 0.81 -29.48
N ALA A 680 20.29 -0.24 -30.30
CA ALA A 680 21.36 -1.19 -30.62
C ALA A 680 22.52 -0.52 -31.38
N THR A 681 22.23 0.47 -32.22
CA THR A 681 23.25 1.24 -32.94
C THR A 681 24.08 2.09 -31.97
N ASP A 682 23.41 2.83 -31.08
CA ASP A 682 24.08 3.76 -30.18
C ASP A 682 24.79 3.06 -29.02
N ILE A 683 24.29 1.91 -28.56
CA ILE A 683 24.94 1.14 -27.48
C ILE A 683 26.31 0.59 -27.88
N ALA A 684 26.59 0.45 -29.19
CA ALA A 684 27.91 0.07 -29.68
C ALA A 684 29.01 1.09 -29.30
N ARG A 685 28.63 2.32 -28.94
CA ARG A 685 29.56 3.36 -28.45
C ARG A 685 29.82 3.28 -26.94
N LEU A 686 29.10 2.42 -26.21
CA LEU A 686 29.25 2.27 -24.76
C LEU A 686 30.54 1.52 -24.46
N GLN A 687 31.37 2.09 -23.58
CA GLN A 687 32.51 1.40 -23.01
C GLN A 687 32.01 0.34 -22.03
N THR A 688 32.14 -0.93 -22.41
CA THR A 688 31.62 -2.06 -21.66
C THR A 688 32.55 -2.43 -20.51
N GLY A 689 32.09 -2.22 -19.27
CA GLY A 689 32.70 -2.81 -18.07
C GLY A 689 32.09 -4.18 -17.72
N PRO A 690 32.51 -4.78 -16.59
CA PRO A 690 31.96 -6.07 -16.14
C PRO A 690 30.45 -6.06 -15.94
N ASP A 691 29.89 -4.96 -15.41
CA ASP A 691 28.46 -4.85 -15.13
C ASP A 691 27.65 -4.69 -16.43
N GLU A 692 28.12 -3.86 -17.36
CA GLU A 692 27.51 -3.75 -18.70
C GLU A 692 27.57 -5.09 -19.44
N ALA A 693 28.71 -5.79 -19.40
CA ALA A 693 28.87 -7.09 -20.05
C ALA A 693 27.90 -8.14 -19.48
N ALA A 694 27.72 -8.17 -18.16
CA ALA A 694 26.79 -9.07 -17.51
C ALA A 694 25.33 -8.80 -17.92
N LEU A 695 24.95 -7.52 -18.01
CA LEU A 695 23.61 -7.12 -18.47
C LEU A 695 23.34 -7.49 -19.92
N LEU A 696 24.30 -7.22 -20.82
CA LEU A 696 24.21 -7.56 -22.24
C LEU A 696 24.12 -9.08 -22.44
N LEU A 697 24.96 -9.85 -21.74
CA LEU A 697 24.88 -11.31 -21.77
C LEU A 697 23.53 -11.83 -21.26
N GLN A 698 23.00 -11.24 -20.18
CA GLN A 698 21.71 -11.66 -19.64
C GLN A 698 20.55 -11.31 -20.59
N TRP A 699 20.66 -10.20 -21.31
CA TRP A 699 19.74 -9.84 -22.39
C TRP A 699 19.78 -10.86 -23.53
N ASP A 700 20.97 -11.23 -24.01
CA ASP A 700 21.12 -12.22 -25.08
C ASP A 700 20.48 -13.55 -24.68
N GLN A 701 20.70 -14.01 -23.45
CA GLN A 701 20.06 -15.22 -22.92
C GLN A 701 18.53 -15.11 -22.88
N LEU A 702 17.99 -13.94 -22.49
CA LEU A 702 16.55 -13.71 -22.47
C LEU A 702 15.97 -13.75 -23.88
N LEU A 703 16.60 -13.08 -24.84
CA LEU A 703 16.13 -13.02 -26.22
C LEU A 703 16.22 -14.39 -26.89
N GLU A 704 17.31 -15.14 -26.71
CA GLU A 704 17.44 -16.50 -27.25
C GLU A 704 16.41 -17.46 -26.62
N ALA A 705 16.16 -17.34 -25.31
CA ALA A 705 15.10 -18.10 -24.66
C ALA A 705 13.72 -17.73 -25.22
N ALA A 706 13.46 -16.45 -25.51
CA ALA A 706 12.21 -15.98 -26.08
C ALA A 706 12.00 -16.51 -27.50
N LYS A 707 13.03 -16.43 -28.36
CA LYS A 707 13.02 -16.97 -29.74
C LYS A 707 12.72 -18.47 -29.82
N ALA A 708 13.06 -19.21 -28.77
CA ALA A 708 12.79 -20.65 -28.69
C ALA A 708 11.35 -21.00 -28.29
N THR A 709 10.51 -20.01 -27.97
CA THR A 709 9.10 -20.23 -27.57
C THR A 709 8.17 -20.24 -28.78
N ARG A 710 6.95 -20.77 -28.59
CA ARG A 710 5.91 -20.78 -29.63
C ARG A 710 5.28 -19.40 -29.82
N GLU A 711 5.28 -18.59 -28.76
CA GLU A 711 4.66 -17.27 -28.73
C GLU A 711 5.48 -16.19 -29.46
N TYR A 712 6.75 -16.46 -29.74
CA TYR A 712 7.64 -15.51 -30.41
C TYR A 712 7.25 -15.30 -31.88
N ASP A 713 7.05 -14.04 -32.27
CA ASP A 713 6.81 -13.62 -33.65
C ASP A 713 8.08 -12.99 -34.26
N PRO A 714 8.76 -13.65 -35.22
CA PRO A 714 9.96 -13.11 -35.84
C PRO A 714 9.70 -11.84 -36.68
N ALA A 715 8.46 -11.51 -37.01
CA ALA A 715 8.12 -10.32 -37.77
C ALA A 715 8.20 -9.02 -36.94
N ILE A 716 8.30 -9.12 -35.61
CA ILE A 716 8.35 -7.95 -34.72
C ILE A 716 9.65 -7.87 -33.91
N THR A 717 9.90 -6.69 -33.35
CA THR A 717 11.06 -6.44 -32.48
C THR A 717 10.61 -6.41 -31.02
N TYR A 718 11.23 -7.21 -30.17
CA TYR A 718 10.82 -7.34 -28.76
C TYR A 718 11.67 -6.49 -27.82
N GLY A 719 11.03 -5.91 -26.81
CA GLY A 719 11.68 -5.36 -25.60
C GLY A 719 11.38 -6.19 -24.36
N VAL A 720 12.08 -5.95 -23.24
CA VAL A 720 11.89 -6.71 -21.98
C VAL A 720 10.43 -6.69 -21.50
N TYR A 721 9.74 -5.55 -21.60
CA TYR A 721 8.33 -5.46 -21.24
C TYR A 721 7.46 -6.38 -22.09
N GLN A 722 7.61 -6.32 -23.42
CA GLN A 722 6.80 -7.08 -24.37
C GLN A 722 7.04 -8.59 -24.23
N ILE A 723 8.30 -9.02 -24.04
CA ILE A 723 8.61 -10.42 -23.70
C ILE A 723 7.90 -10.80 -22.40
N GLY A 724 7.95 -9.92 -21.40
CA GLY A 724 7.31 -10.13 -20.10
C GLY A 724 5.78 -10.18 -20.11
N THR A 725 5.12 -9.64 -21.14
CA THR A 725 3.66 -9.62 -21.26
C THR A 725 3.14 -10.68 -22.23
N GLU A 726 3.83 -10.90 -23.34
CA GLU A 726 3.38 -11.80 -24.41
C GLU A 726 3.97 -13.21 -24.30
N ILE A 727 5.19 -13.35 -23.76
CA ILE A 727 5.94 -14.63 -23.77
C ILE A 727 6.12 -15.22 -22.36
N ASP A 728 6.44 -14.43 -21.33
CA ASP A 728 6.52 -14.87 -19.91
C ASP A 728 5.12 -15.06 -19.30
N THR A 729 4.29 -15.85 -19.97
CA THR A 729 2.93 -16.14 -19.56
C THR A 729 2.92 -17.21 -18.49
N SER A 730 1.93 -17.13 -17.60
CA SER A 730 1.76 -18.10 -16.54
C SER A 730 0.30 -18.41 -16.30
N ARG A 731 0.05 -19.58 -15.75
CA ARG A 731 -1.25 -19.98 -15.22
C ARG A 731 -1.13 -20.26 -13.74
N LYS A 732 -2.21 -20.00 -13.02
CA LYS A 732 -2.33 -20.51 -11.66
C LYS A 732 -2.61 -22.00 -11.78
N ASP A 733 -1.80 -22.80 -11.10
CA ASP A 733 -2.15 -24.19 -10.87
C ASP A 733 -3.47 -24.17 -10.09
N PRO A 734 -4.55 -24.75 -10.66
CA PRO A 734 -5.88 -24.64 -10.08
C PRO A 734 -5.94 -25.27 -8.69
N ILE A 735 -5.04 -26.21 -8.41
CA ILE A 735 -5.01 -26.98 -7.18
C ILE A 735 -4.11 -26.26 -6.14
N THR A 736 -2.89 -25.85 -6.53
CA THR A 736 -1.85 -25.37 -5.60
C THR A 736 -1.93 -23.87 -5.35
N GLY A 737 -2.62 -23.13 -6.24
CA GLY A 737 -2.53 -21.67 -6.31
C GLY A 737 -1.14 -21.14 -6.68
N LYS A 738 -0.14 -22.02 -6.87
CA LYS A 738 1.20 -21.64 -7.32
C LYS A 738 1.15 -21.24 -8.79
N THR A 739 1.99 -20.27 -9.12
CA THR A 739 2.15 -19.83 -10.50
C THR A 739 3.01 -20.86 -11.24
N ILE A 740 2.45 -21.47 -12.29
CA ILE A 740 3.17 -22.30 -13.25
C ILE A 740 3.47 -21.43 -14.47
N TYR A 741 4.74 -21.23 -14.75
CA TYR A 741 5.20 -20.48 -15.93
C TYR A 741 5.20 -21.40 -17.15
N ASN A 742 4.63 -20.90 -18.25
CA ASN A 742 4.58 -21.65 -19.51
C ASN A 742 5.98 -21.75 -20.14
N ASN A 743 6.78 -20.69 -20.00
CA ASN A 743 8.12 -20.56 -20.56
C ASN A 743 9.17 -20.38 -19.44
N VAL A 744 9.49 -21.47 -18.72
CA VAL A 744 10.41 -21.44 -17.56
C VAL A 744 11.79 -20.83 -17.87
N PRO A 745 12.44 -21.10 -19.02
CA PRO A 745 13.72 -20.46 -19.36
C PRO A 745 13.60 -18.93 -19.47
N VAL A 746 12.56 -18.43 -20.14
CA VAL A 746 12.27 -16.99 -20.26
C VAL A 746 12.05 -16.38 -18.87
N HIS A 747 11.20 -17.00 -18.06
CA HIS A 747 10.93 -16.56 -16.69
C HIS A 747 12.22 -16.47 -15.85
N SER A 748 13.08 -17.49 -15.97
CA SER A 748 14.33 -17.57 -15.23
C SER A 748 15.31 -16.47 -15.65
N ALA A 749 15.44 -16.21 -16.95
CA ALA A 749 16.27 -15.13 -17.48
C ALA A 749 15.77 -13.75 -17.04
N MET A 750 14.45 -13.49 -17.09
CA MET A 750 13.86 -12.26 -16.58
C MET A 750 14.10 -12.07 -15.09
N LYS A 751 14.00 -13.14 -14.30
CA LYS A 751 14.25 -13.11 -12.86
C LYS A 751 15.72 -12.81 -12.54
N ALA A 752 16.64 -13.34 -13.34
CA ALA A 752 18.08 -13.09 -13.22
C ALA A 752 18.48 -11.66 -13.61
N LEU A 753 17.79 -11.04 -14.57
CA LEU A 753 18.03 -9.66 -14.99
C LEU A 753 17.74 -8.64 -13.88
N LYS A 754 16.72 -8.89 -13.05
CA LYS A 754 16.25 -7.95 -12.02
C LYS A 754 17.33 -7.53 -10.99
N PRO A 755 18.06 -8.44 -10.32
CA PRO A 755 19.13 -8.04 -9.41
C PRO A 755 20.28 -7.32 -10.12
N LEU A 756 20.70 -7.77 -11.31
CA LEU A 756 21.75 -7.09 -12.09
C LEU A 756 21.37 -5.64 -12.39
N LEU A 757 20.14 -5.42 -12.86
CA LEU A 757 19.66 -4.08 -13.20
C LEU A 757 19.51 -3.18 -11.96
N ARG A 758 19.13 -3.75 -10.81
CA ARG A 758 19.09 -3.01 -9.54
C ARG A 758 20.47 -2.54 -9.13
N ASP A 759 21.44 -3.45 -9.18
CA ASP A 759 22.79 -3.18 -8.71
C ASP A 759 23.43 -2.14 -9.65
N TYR A 760 23.28 -2.31 -10.97
CA TYR A 760 23.66 -1.34 -12.00
C TYR A 760 23.02 0.04 -11.80
N TYR A 761 21.72 0.10 -11.54
CA TYR A 761 21.03 1.37 -11.29
C TYR A 761 21.65 2.10 -10.09
N ASN A 762 21.90 1.37 -9.00
CA ASN A 762 22.38 1.97 -7.75
C ASN A 762 23.86 2.39 -7.83
N THR A 763 24.69 1.70 -8.62
CA THR A 763 26.12 2.00 -8.76
C THR A 763 26.39 3.02 -9.87
N GLU A 764 25.75 2.88 -11.03
CA GLU A 764 26.11 3.63 -12.24
C GLU A 764 25.15 4.78 -12.57
N ILE A 765 23.86 4.65 -12.22
CA ILE A 765 22.82 5.61 -12.64
C ILE A 765 22.47 6.59 -11.52
N ALA A 766 22.03 6.09 -10.37
CA ALA A 766 21.51 6.88 -9.25
C ALA A 766 22.49 7.93 -8.70
N PRO A 767 23.81 7.68 -8.57
CA PRO A 767 24.74 8.69 -8.06
C PRO A 767 24.81 9.93 -8.95
N VAL A 768 24.75 9.75 -10.26
CA VAL A 768 24.78 10.84 -11.22
C VAL A 768 23.43 11.57 -11.26
N LEU A 769 22.31 10.85 -11.15
CA LEU A 769 20.99 11.47 -10.99
C LEU A 769 20.93 12.39 -9.75
N ARG A 770 21.53 11.99 -8.62
CA ARG A 770 21.66 12.85 -7.43
C ARG A 770 22.55 14.06 -7.69
N LYS A 771 23.71 13.85 -8.34
CA LYS A 771 24.67 14.92 -8.66
C LYS A 771 24.05 16.05 -9.49
N TYR A 772 23.19 15.72 -10.46
CA TYR A 772 22.49 16.69 -11.31
C TYR A 772 21.06 16.98 -10.81
N GLU A 773 20.75 16.58 -9.57
CA GLU A 773 19.49 16.86 -8.87
C GLU A 773 18.22 16.44 -9.65
N TYR A 774 18.33 15.44 -10.53
CA TYR A 774 17.15 14.75 -11.07
C TYR A 774 16.33 14.13 -9.95
N ILE A 775 17.00 13.70 -8.89
CA ILE A 775 16.43 13.29 -7.61
C ILE A 775 17.14 14.07 -6.50
N LYS A 776 16.36 14.69 -5.63
CA LYS A 776 16.83 15.63 -4.60
C LYS A 776 16.05 15.45 -3.31
#